data_AF-A0AA89AF26-F1
#
_entry.id   AF-A0AA89AF26-F1
#
_cell.length_a   1.000
_cell.length_b   1.000
_cell.length_c   1.000
_cell.angle_alpha   90.00
_cell.angle_beta   90.00
_cell.angle_gamma   90.00
#
_symmetry.space_group_name_H-M   'P 1'
#
loop_
_entity.id
_entity.type
_entity.pdbx_description
1 polymer ?
#
loop_
_entity_poly.entity_id
_entity_poly.type
_entity_poly.pdbx_seq_one_letter_code
_entity_poly.pdbx_strand_id
1 'polypeptide(L)'
;MLLRKVLRSLLKNTNTRENVLEYLAEVINKNSSRGHMQVDPISCASSGMFLNLSAVMLRLCEPFLDANLTKRDKIDAKYVFNSTRLDLRQLTALHASSEEVAEWLSKGNSKKDDVSRQYSEGENRLLQSQEATSSGSNIDGSSLPSNKAMSKGSGEKARFPFICECFFMTARVLNLGLLKAFSDFKHLVQDMSRCEDTLSSLKAMKEQAPSPQVDQDIARLEKEFESYSQEKLCYESQILRFAQGMWKAWVGVELLKKEADIELQPLTFMDGGLLQQALSFYRLMVVWLVGLVGGFNMPLPPSCPMEFASLPEHFVEDAMELLIFASRIPKALDGILLDDFMNFIIMFMASPEYIRNPYLRAKMVEVLNCWMPRGSGSSVTTTLFEGHQLSLEYLVRNLLKLYVDIEFTGSHTQFYDKFNIRHNISELLEYLWQVPSHRNAWRQIAKEEEKGVYLNFLNFLINDSIFLLDESLNKILEMKELEAEMSNTVEWERRTAQERQERTRLFHSQENIIRIDMKLAMEDVSLLAFTSEQITAPFLLPEMVERVASMLNYFLLQLVGPQRKSLSLKDPEKYEFRPKQLLKQIVNIYVHLARGDKENIFPAAITKDGRSYNEQLFSAAADVLNRIGEDGRIIQEFMELGRKARDAASEAMDTEAALGEIPDEFLDPIQTDPFNRSHLTADMLIPDTELKAKIEDFIKSRG
;
A
#
# COMPACT_ATOMS: atom_id res chain seq x y z
N MET A 1 15.54 -26.94 23.74
CA MET A 1 16.76 -27.76 23.51
C MET A 1 16.51 -29.27 23.40
N LEU A 2 15.68 -29.89 24.26
CA LEU A 2 15.45 -31.35 24.25
C LEU A 2 14.76 -31.84 22.95
N LEU A 3 13.69 -31.17 22.52
CA LEU A 3 12.93 -31.51 21.32
C LEU A 3 13.80 -31.57 20.06
N ARG A 4 14.71 -30.59 19.89
CA ARG A 4 15.72 -30.57 18.82
C ARG A 4 16.60 -31.83 18.83
N LYS A 5 17.11 -32.23 20.01
CA LYS A 5 18.02 -33.39 20.12
C LYS A 5 17.30 -34.68 19.74
N VAL A 6 16.05 -34.83 20.16
CA VAL A 6 15.20 -35.99 19.81
C VAL A 6 14.96 -36.02 18.30
N LEU A 7 14.41 -34.95 17.72
CA LEU A 7 14.12 -34.89 16.29
C LEU A 7 15.38 -35.06 15.43
N ARG A 8 16.49 -34.43 15.80
CA ARG A 8 17.78 -34.60 15.09
C ARG A 8 18.27 -36.05 15.14
N SER A 9 18.08 -36.76 16.25
CA SER A 9 18.49 -38.17 16.37
C SER A 9 17.66 -39.07 15.46
N LEU A 10 16.35 -38.81 15.38
CA LEU A 10 15.44 -39.53 14.49
C LEU A 10 15.68 -39.19 13.01
N LEU A 11 16.02 -37.95 12.68
CA LEU A 11 16.33 -37.54 11.30
C LEU A 11 17.69 -38.05 10.80
N LYS A 12 18.65 -38.31 11.71
CA LYS A 12 19.96 -38.87 11.34
C LYS A 12 19.84 -40.30 10.83
N ASN A 13 18.96 -41.11 11.42
CA ASN A 13 18.78 -42.51 11.03
C ASN A 13 17.88 -42.60 9.78
N THR A 14 18.41 -43.21 8.71
CA THR A 14 17.74 -43.37 7.41
C THR A 14 16.41 -44.12 7.52
N ASN A 15 16.28 -45.05 8.46
CA ASN A 15 15.05 -45.84 8.66
C ASN A 15 13.92 -45.03 9.30
N THR A 16 14.26 -43.98 10.06
CA THR A 16 13.28 -43.14 10.76
C THR A 16 13.07 -41.78 10.09
N ARG A 17 14.02 -41.32 9.26
CA ARG A 17 13.97 -40.01 8.60
C ARG A 17 12.69 -39.81 7.80
N GLU A 18 12.34 -40.75 6.93
CA GLU A 18 11.16 -40.63 6.06
C GLU A 18 9.87 -40.55 6.88
N ASN A 19 9.76 -41.35 7.95
CA ASN A 19 8.59 -41.33 8.83
C ASN A 19 8.50 -40.01 9.63
N VAL A 20 9.63 -39.42 10.03
CA VAL A 20 9.63 -38.12 10.71
C VAL A 20 9.23 -37.01 9.75
N LEU A 21 9.72 -37.03 8.51
CA LEU A 21 9.33 -36.04 7.49
C LEU A 21 7.84 -36.15 7.14
N GLU A 22 7.32 -37.38 7.05
CA GLU A 22 5.89 -37.61 6.87
C GLU A 22 5.07 -37.08 8.05
N TYR A 23 5.49 -37.36 9.29
CA TYR A 23 4.85 -36.85 10.49
C TYR A 23 4.83 -35.31 10.53
N LEU A 24 5.97 -34.68 10.23
CA LEU A 24 6.06 -33.22 10.18
C LEU A 24 5.13 -32.64 9.12
N ALA A 25 5.10 -33.23 7.93
CA ALA A 25 4.20 -32.81 6.86
C ALA A 25 2.72 -32.95 7.25
N GLU A 26 2.34 -34.06 7.88
CA GLU A 26 0.96 -34.29 8.34
C GLU A 26 0.56 -33.28 9.42
N VAL A 27 1.45 -32.98 10.37
CA VAL A 27 1.25 -31.93 11.38
C VAL A 27 1.01 -30.59 10.73
N ILE A 28 1.81 -30.23 9.72
CA ILE A 28 1.67 -28.95 9.01
C ILE A 28 0.35 -28.88 8.24
N ASN A 29 0.02 -29.91 7.45
CA ASN A 29 -1.19 -29.92 6.62
C ASN A 29 -2.48 -29.85 7.46
N LYS A 30 -2.54 -30.60 8.57
CA LYS A 30 -3.68 -30.60 9.50
C LYS A 30 -3.90 -29.27 10.20
N ASN A 31 -2.89 -28.39 10.22
CA ASN A 31 -2.94 -27.08 10.87
C ASN A 31 -2.91 -25.93 9.86
N SER A 32 -3.21 -26.19 8.58
CA SER A 32 -3.24 -25.17 7.53
C SER A 32 -4.19 -24.01 7.84
N SER A 33 -5.30 -24.26 8.54
CA SER A 33 -6.26 -23.25 9.01
C SER A 33 -5.69 -22.27 10.03
N ARG A 34 -4.53 -22.54 10.64
CA ARG A 34 -3.81 -21.54 11.46
C ARG A 34 -3.42 -20.29 10.64
N GLY A 35 -3.36 -20.39 9.31
CA GLY A 35 -3.10 -19.25 8.44
C GLY A 35 -4.29 -18.30 8.26
N HIS A 36 -5.49 -18.66 8.75
CA HIS A 36 -6.66 -17.79 8.65
C HIS A 36 -6.59 -16.61 9.62
N MET A 37 -7.29 -15.53 9.30
CA MET A 37 -7.38 -14.34 10.16
C MET A 37 -7.90 -14.71 11.55
N GLN A 38 -8.98 -15.49 11.61
CA GLN A 38 -9.51 -16.06 12.84
C GLN A 38 -9.27 -17.58 12.85
N VAL A 39 -8.49 -18.03 13.83
CA VAL A 39 -8.18 -19.45 14.03
C VAL A 39 -9.14 -20.02 15.05
N ASP A 40 -9.83 -21.12 14.72
CA ASP A 40 -10.60 -21.87 15.72
C ASP A 40 -9.61 -22.62 16.65
N PRO A 41 -9.53 -22.24 17.95
CA PRO A 41 -8.56 -22.82 18.89
C PRO A 41 -8.76 -24.32 19.14
N ILE A 42 -9.95 -24.86 18.85
CA ILE A 42 -10.27 -26.28 19.05
C ILE A 42 -9.81 -27.12 17.85
N SER A 43 -9.84 -26.54 16.66
CA SER A 43 -9.48 -27.22 15.41
C SER A 43 -7.96 -27.34 15.17
N CYS A 44 -7.15 -26.51 15.85
CA CYS A 44 -5.73 -26.36 15.58
C CYS A 44 -4.86 -26.60 16.82
N ALA A 45 -3.62 -27.01 16.60
CA ALA A 45 -2.59 -27.00 17.62
C ALA A 45 -2.35 -25.57 18.15
N SER A 46 -1.87 -25.45 19.40
CA SER A 46 -1.63 -24.17 20.04
C SER A 46 -0.47 -23.37 19.41
N SER A 47 -0.49 -22.04 19.58
CA SER A 47 0.59 -21.16 19.14
C SER A 47 1.93 -21.53 19.78
N GLY A 48 1.93 -21.92 21.05
CA GLY A 48 3.13 -22.41 21.74
C GLY A 48 3.73 -23.68 21.11
N MET A 49 2.92 -24.60 20.57
CA MET A 49 3.43 -25.78 19.86
C MET A 49 4.12 -25.36 18.56
N PHE A 50 3.49 -24.51 17.76
CA PHE A 50 4.02 -24.08 16.46
C PHE A 50 5.23 -23.14 16.58
N LEU A 51 5.32 -22.34 17.66
CA LEU A 51 6.51 -21.56 17.99
C LEU A 51 7.70 -22.46 18.36
N ASN A 52 7.46 -23.50 19.17
CA ASN A 52 8.50 -24.49 19.47
C ASN A 52 8.92 -25.27 18.23
N LEU A 53 7.98 -25.61 17.35
CA LEU A 53 8.27 -26.27 16.09
C LEU A 53 9.09 -25.36 15.16
N SER A 54 8.71 -24.08 15.04
CA SER A 54 9.48 -23.04 14.34
C SER A 54 10.91 -22.99 14.84
N ALA A 55 11.09 -22.99 16.17
CA ALA A 55 12.40 -22.99 16.78
C ALA A 55 13.25 -24.21 16.42
N VAL A 56 12.63 -25.40 16.36
CA VAL A 56 13.33 -26.63 15.98
C VAL A 56 13.67 -26.63 14.49
N MET A 57 12.73 -26.24 13.64
CA MET A 57 12.89 -26.22 12.18
C MET A 57 14.01 -25.25 11.75
N LEU A 58 14.07 -24.04 12.33
CA LEU A 58 15.18 -23.10 12.12
C LEU A 58 16.53 -23.71 12.50
N ARG A 59 16.61 -24.40 13.64
CA ARG A 59 17.83 -25.09 14.10
C ARG A 59 18.20 -26.32 13.26
N LEU A 60 17.28 -26.87 12.49
CA LEU A 60 17.54 -27.92 11.49
C LEU A 60 18.05 -27.33 10.18
N CYS A 61 17.69 -26.07 9.88
CA CYS A 61 18.20 -25.33 8.72
C CYS A 61 19.63 -24.79 8.91
N GLU A 62 20.07 -24.52 10.15
CA GLU A 62 21.44 -24.05 10.48
C GLU A 62 22.56 -24.59 9.56
N PRO A 63 22.65 -25.91 9.25
CA PRO A 63 23.74 -26.45 8.44
C PRO A 63 23.78 -25.98 6.98
N PHE A 64 22.75 -25.31 6.48
CA PHE A 64 22.67 -24.77 5.12
C PHE A 64 22.32 -23.27 5.08
N LEU A 65 22.43 -22.59 6.22
CA LEU A 65 22.34 -21.13 6.34
C LEU A 65 23.73 -20.48 6.45
N ASP A 66 24.74 -21.02 5.75
CA ASP A 66 26.07 -20.42 5.74
C ASP A 66 26.07 -19.05 5.05
N ALA A 67 27.01 -18.17 5.39
CA ALA A 67 27.03 -16.78 4.91
C ALA A 67 26.98 -16.66 3.37
N ASN A 68 27.61 -17.60 2.65
CA ASN A 68 27.65 -17.65 1.19
C ASN A 68 26.52 -18.48 0.57
N LEU A 69 25.62 -19.05 1.38
CA LEU A 69 24.47 -19.84 0.96
C LEU A 69 24.85 -20.96 -0.03
N THR A 70 25.97 -21.64 0.23
CA THR A 70 26.60 -22.62 -0.69
C THR A 70 25.73 -23.83 -1.06
N LYS A 71 24.61 -24.04 -0.36
CA LYS A 71 23.67 -25.15 -0.55
C LYS A 71 22.33 -24.73 -1.15
N ARG A 72 22.21 -23.47 -1.59
CA ARG A 72 20.98 -22.90 -2.18
C ARG A 72 20.53 -23.67 -3.43
N ASP A 73 21.47 -24.19 -4.20
CA ASP A 73 21.26 -25.03 -5.39
C ASP A 73 20.49 -26.33 -5.10
N LYS A 74 20.44 -26.75 -3.83
CA LYS A 74 19.74 -27.97 -3.40
C LYS A 74 18.25 -27.76 -3.13
N ILE A 75 17.74 -26.55 -3.33
CA ILE A 75 16.34 -26.18 -3.15
C ILE A 75 15.67 -26.13 -4.52
N ASP A 76 14.80 -27.09 -4.79
CA ASP A 76 14.10 -27.22 -6.07
C ASP A 76 12.69 -26.62 -5.98
N ALA A 77 12.41 -25.58 -6.78
CA ALA A 77 11.09 -24.94 -6.87
C ALA A 77 9.97 -25.91 -7.27
N LYS A 78 10.30 -26.99 -7.99
CA LYS A 78 9.33 -28.03 -8.37
C LYS A 78 8.71 -28.75 -7.18
N TYR A 79 9.28 -28.61 -5.98
CA TYR A 79 8.70 -29.13 -4.74
C TYR A 79 7.27 -28.62 -4.52
N VAL A 80 7.00 -27.34 -4.83
CA VAL A 80 5.68 -26.72 -4.63
C VAL A 80 4.58 -27.47 -5.39
N PHE A 81 4.90 -28.05 -6.54
CA PHE A 81 3.93 -28.73 -7.41
C PHE A 81 3.95 -30.26 -7.27
N ASN A 82 5.14 -30.82 -7.08
CA ASN A 82 5.35 -32.27 -7.17
C ASN A 82 5.53 -32.94 -5.80
N SER A 83 5.53 -32.19 -4.70
CA SER A 83 5.59 -32.77 -3.36
C SER A 83 4.37 -33.64 -3.09
N THR A 84 4.60 -34.85 -2.61
CA THR A 84 3.53 -35.75 -2.14
C THR A 84 3.22 -35.57 -0.66
N ARG A 85 4.00 -34.75 0.06
CA ARG A 85 3.93 -34.59 1.51
C ARG A 85 3.25 -33.30 1.92
N LEU A 86 3.75 -32.17 1.42
CA LEU A 86 3.28 -30.84 1.82
C LEU A 86 2.37 -30.29 0.73
N ASP A 87 1.14 -29.91 1.09
CA ASP A 87 0.21 -29.32 0.12
C ASP A 87 0.37 -27.80 0.08
N LEU A 88 1.06 -27.30 -0.95
CA LEU A 88 1.30 -25.87 -1.17
C LEU A 88 0.50 -25.31 -2.35
N ARG A 89 -0.21 -26.15 -3.10
CA ARG A 89 -0.86 -25.79 -4.37
C ARG A 89 -2.10 -24.91 -4.21
N GLN A 90 -2.67 -24.88 -3.01
CA GLN A 90 -3.85 -24.07 -2.67
C GLN A 90 -3.47 -22.67 -2.14
N LEU A 91 -2.18 -22.39 -2.02
CA LEU A 91 -1.72 -21.09 -1.54
C LEU A 91 -1.72 -20.09 -2.69
N THR A 92 -2.06 -18.84 -2.40
CA THR A 92 -1.98 -17.73 -3.35
C THR A 92 -0.56 -17.61 -3.88
N ALA A 93 -0.41 -17.61 -5.21
CA ALA A 93 0.89 -17.49 -5.88
C ALA A 93 1.27 -16.02 -6.12
N LEU A 94 2.57 -15.74 -6.23
CA LEU A 94 3.12 -14.38 -6.42
C LEU A 94 2.55 -13.66 -7.65
N HIS A 95 2.30 -14.39 -8.73
CA HIS A 95 1.79 -13.81 -9.97
C HIS A 95 0.89 -14.75 -10.78
N ALA A 96 1.23 -16.04 -10.85
CA ALA A 96 0.53 -16.99 -11.71
C ALA A 96 -0.90 -17.27 -11.24
N SER A 97 -1.83 -17.42 -12.18
CA SER A 97 -3.18 -17.91 -11.88
C SER A 97 -3.17 -19.43 -11.65
N SER A 98 -4.17 -19.93 -10.93
CA SER A 98 -4.35 -21.38 -10.71
C SER A 98 -4.46 -22.15 -12.04
N GLU A 99 -5.10 -21.55 -13.05
CA GLU A 99 -5.22 -22.09 -14.40
C GLU A 99 -3.87 -22.13 -15.13
N GLU A 100 -3.09 -21.04 -15.07
CA GLU A 100 -1.77 -20.95 -15.67
C GLU A 100 -0.81 -22.01 -15.09
N VAL A 101 -0.86 -22.21 -13.77
CA VAL A 101 -0.10 -23.25 -13.07
C VAL A 101 -0.53 -24.63 -13.55
N ALA A 102 -1.83 -24.91 -13.63
CA ALA A 102 -2.36 -26.19 -14.08
C ALA A 102 -1.96 -26.51 -15.54
N GLU A 103 -2.06 -25.52 -16.44
CA GLU A 103 -1.63 -25.65 -17.83
C GLU A 103 -0.14 -25.95 -17.95
N TRP A 104 0.70 -25.23 -17.20
CA TRP A 104 2.15 -25.44 -17.23
C TRP A 104 2.53 -26.85 -16.78
N LEU A 105 1.90 -27.35 -15.71
CA LEU A 105 2.10 -28.71 -15.22
C LEU A 105 1.64 -29.77 -16.24
N SER A 106 0.55 -29.51 -16.96
CA SER A 106 0.07 -30.41 -18.02
C SER A 106 1.06 -30.51 -19.19
N LYS A 107 1.60 -29.37 -19.65
CA LYS A 107 2.59 -29.30 -20.75
C LYS A 107 3.92 -29.97 -20.38
N GLY A 108 4.32 -29.91 -19.11
CA GLY A 108 5.51 -30.59 -18.59
C GLY A 108 5.40 -32.12 -18.63
N ASN A 109 4.19 -32.66 -18.43
CA ASN A 109 3.93 -34.11 -18.51
C ASN A 109 3.84 -34.61 -19.96
N SER A 110 3.24 -33.84 -20.88
CA SER A 110 3.15 -34.22 -22.30
C SER A 110 4.52 -34.38 -22.97
N LYS A 111 5.53 -33.57 -22.59
CA LYS A 111 6.90 -33.70 -23.11
C LYS A 111 7.63 -34.96 -22.63
N LYS A 112 7.23 -35.57 -21.50
CA LYS A 112 7.75 -36.89 -21.07
C LYS A 112 7.09 -38.04 -21.83
N ASP A 113 5.85 -37.87 -22.26
CA ASP A 113 5.13 -38.87 -23.03
C ASP A 113 5.59 -38.91 -24.51
N ASP A 114 6.06 -37.80 -25.09
CA ASP A 114 6.59 -37.79 -26.47
C ASP A 114 7.91 -38.56 -26.63
N VAL A 115 8.78 -38.56 -25.61
CA VAL A 115 10.01 -39.39 -25.61
C VAL A 115 9.67 -40.86 -25.41
N SER A 116 8.54 -41.16 -24.76
CA SER A 116 8.06 -42.52 -24.51
C SER A 116 7.20 -43.07 -25.67
N ARG A 117 6.58 -42.20 -26.47
CA ARG A 117 5.74 -42.57 -27.63
C ARG A 117 6.54 -42.93 -28.88
N GLN A 118 7.78 -42.42 -29.04
CA GLN A 118 8.64 -42.84 -30.16
C GLN A 118 9.09 -44.31 -30.10
N TYR A 119 8.87 -45.02 -28.98
CA TYR A 119 9.17 -46.46 -28.85
C TYR A 119 7.94 -47.37 -28.87
N SER A 120 6.72 -46.84 -29.01
CA SER A 120 5.48 -47.65 -28.92
C SER A 120 4.47 -47.43 -30.06
N GLU A 121 4.79 -46.64 -31.09
CA GLU A 121 3.96 -46.51 -32.31
C GLU A 121 4.29 -47.58 -33.37
N GLY A 122 4.51 -48.82 -32.95
CA GLY A 122 4.63 -49.99 -33.83
C GLY A 122 3.39 -50.90 -33.85
N GLU A 123 2.56 -50.87 -32.81
CA GLU A 123 1.45 -51.81 -32.67
C GLU A 123 0.27 -51.14 -31.97
N ASN A 124 -0.67 -50.63 -32.77
CA ASN A 124 -2.12 -50.57 -32.53
C ASN A 124 -2.78 -49.49 -33.41
N ARG A 125 -2.62 -49.64 -34.73
CA ARG A 125 -3.62 -49.16 -35.69
C ARG A 125 -4.61 -50.30 -35.93
N LEU A 126 -5.67 -50.35 -35.15
CA LEU A 126 -6.96 -50.95 -35.54
C LEU A 126 -7.90 -50.86 -34.34
N LEU A 127 -8.76 -49.84 -34.34
CA LEU A 127 -10.22 -49.96 -34.17
C LEU A 127 -10.78 -48.55 -33.96
N GLN A 128 -11.34 -48.04 -35.05
CA GLN A 128 -12.15 -46.84 -35.11
C GLN A 128 -13.58 -47.13 -34.62
N SER A 129 -14.16 -46.10 -34.02
CA SER A 129 -15.53 -45.59 -34.28
C SER A 129 -16.73 -46.03 -33.41
N GLN A 130 -17.57 -45.00 -33.18
CA GLN A 130 -18.99 -44.98 -32.75
C GLN A 130 -19.19 -45.07 -31.22
N GLU A 131 -19.98 -44.23 -30.54
CA GLU A 131 -21.22 -43.52 -30.91
C GLU A 131 -21.36 -42.14 -30.23
N ALA A 132 -22.22 -41.30 -30.80
CA ALA A 132 -22.66 -40.01 -30.29
C ALA A 132 -24.13 -40.10 -29.78
N THR A 133 -24.54 -39.02 -29.08
CA THR A 133 -25.92 -38.57 -28.76
C THR A 133 -26.50 -38.96 -27.40
N SER A 134 -26.73 -37.97 -26.53
CA SER A 134 -28.07 -37.42 -26.24
C SER A 134 -28.00 -36.37 -25.12
N SER A 135 -28.70 -35.25 -25.33
CA SER A 135 -28.81 -34.07 -24.48
C SER A 135 -30.10 -34.10 -23.62
N GLY A 136 -30.07 -33.50 -22.43
CA GLY A 136 -31.27 -33.21 -21.64
C GLY A 136 -30.98 -32.57 -20.27
N SER A 137 -31.37 -31.31 -20.14
CA SER A 137 -31.16 -30.36 -19.03
C SER A 137 -32.19 -30.46 -17.89
N ASN A 138 -31.78 -30.21 -16.63
CA ASN A 138 -32.49 -29.33 -15.69
C ASN A 138 -31.69 -29.01 -14.41
N ILE A 139 -32.06 -27.85 -13.84
CA ILE A 139 -31.41 -26.96 -12.87
C ILE A 139 -31.61 -27.42 -11.41
N ASP A 140 -30.55 -27.35 -10.57
CA ASP A 140 -30.60 -26.78 -9.20
C ASP A 140 -29.24 -26.84 -8.46
N GLY A 141 -28.91 -25.76 -7.72
CA GLY A 141 -28.04 -25.78 -6.53
C GLY A 141 -26.52 -25.90 -6.72
N SER A 142 -25.82 -24.78 -6.99
CA SER A 142 -24.35 -24.74 -7.02
C SER A 142 -23.73 -24.89 -5.62
N SER A 143 -23.51 -26.13 -5.21
CA SER A 143 -22.50 -26.51 -4.22
C SER A 143 -21.28 -27.03 -4.99
N LEU A 144 -20.13 -26.38 -4.82
CA LEU A 144 -18.88 -26.82 -5.44
C LEU A 144 -18.52 -28.22 -4.89
N PRO A 145 -18.25 -29.22 -5.76
CA PRO A 145 -17.91 -30.55 -5.30
C PRO A 145 -16.49 -30.58 -4.76
N SER A 146 -16.34 -31.16 -3.57
CA SER A 146 -15.07 -31.58 -3.00
C SER A 146 -14.35 -32.50 -3.99
N ASN A 147 -13.15 -32.09 -4.42
CA ASN A 147 -12.33 -32.87 -5.33
C ASN A 147 -11.93 -34.21 -4.66
N LYS A 148 -12.64 -35.26 -5.07
CA LYS A 148 -12.30 -36.67 -4.87
C LYS A 148 -10.90 -36.91 -5.43
N ALA A 149 -10.08 -37.59 -4.63
CA ALA A 149 -8.73 -38.02 -4.95
C ALA A 149 -8.60 -38.52 -6.40
N MET A 150 -7.77 -37.84 -7.18
CA MET A 150 -7.33 -38.33 -8.49
C MET A 150 -6.63 -39.70 -8.32
N SER A 151 -7.03 -40.61 -9.21
CA SER A 151 -6.58 -41.97 -9.40
C SER A 151 -5.07 -42.18 -9.19
N LYS A 152 -4.72 -43.23 -8.44
CA LYS A 152 -3.38 -43.82 -8.31
C LYS A 152 -2.89 -44.32 -9.67
N GLY A 153 -2.27 -43.44 -10.46
CA GLY A 153 -1.31 -43.83 -11.49
C GLY A 153 0.04 -44.12 -10.84
N SER A 154 0.65 -45.25 -11.16
CA SER A 154 1.96 -45.70 -10.69
C SER A 154 3.12 -44.88 -11.27
N GLY A 155 3.18 -43.59 -10.94
CA GLY A 155 4.37 -42.75 -11.15
C GLY A 155 5.29 -42.82 -9.94
N GLU A 156 6.60 -42.99 -10.15
CA GLU A 156 7.59 -42.87 -9.07
C GLU A 156 7.34 -41.57 -8.28
N LYS A 157 7.15 -41.68 -6.95
CA LYS A 157 7.04 -40.51 -6.07
C LYS A 157 8.30 -39.67 -6.25
N ALA A 158 8.15 -38.43 -6.71
CA ALA A 158 9.27 -37.50 -6.85
C ALA A 158 9.99 -37.38 -5.50
N ARG A 159 11.24 -37.83 -5.45
CA ARG A 159 12.07 -37.77 -4.23
C ARG A 159 12.88 -36.48 -4.24
N PHE A 160 12.68 -35.66 -3.22
CA PHE A 160 13.41 -34.41 -3.03
C PHE A 160 14.54 -34.58 -2.02
N PRO A 161 15.65 -33.83 -2.14
CA PRO A 161 16.70 -33.83 -1.12
C PRO A 161 16.17 -33.36 0.23
N PHE A 162 16.74 -33.87 1.33
CA PHE A 162 16.38 -33.45 2.69
C PHE A 162 16.43 -31.94 2.89
N ILE A 163 17.41 -31.24 2.27
CA ILE A 163 17.53 -29.77 2.37
C ILE A 163 16.31 -29.08 1.75
N CYS A 164 15.88 -29.53 0.57
CA CYS A 164 14.69 -29.02 -0.10
C CYS A 164 13.44 -29.22 0.76
N GLU A 165 13.23 -30.43 1.28
CA GLU A 165 12.07 -30.71 2.12
C GLU A 165 12.09 -29.92 3.43
N CYS A 166 13.25 -29.88 4.09
CA CYS A 166 13.41 -29.12 5.32
C CYS A 166 13.17 -27.62 5.08
N PHE A 167 13.63 -27.07 3.95
CA PHE A 167 13.42 -25.67 3.59
C PHE A 167 11.94 -25.32 3.48
N PHE A 168 11.17 -26.06 2.67
CA PHE A 168 9.74 -25.77 2.46
C PHE A 168 8.89 -26.09 3.70
N MET A 169 9.21 -27.15 4.44
CA MET A 169 8.55 -27.43 5.73
C MET A 169 8.86 -26.33 6.74
N THR A 170 10.09 -25.83 6.82
CA THR A 170 10.45 -24.70 7.70
C THR A 170 9.69 -23.45 7.31
N ALA A 171 9.66 -23.08 6.02
CA ALA A 171 8.91 -21.91 5.55
C ALA A 171 7.43 -21.99 5.98
N ARG A 172 6.79 -23.15 5.76
CA ARG A 172 5.38 -23.32 6.14
C ARG A 172 5.16 -23.34 7.65
N VAL A 173 6.06 -23.92 8.43
CA VAL A 173 6.00 -23.89 9.90
C VAL A 173 6.15 -22.47 10.44
N LEU A 174 7.07 -21.68 9.87
CA LEU A 174 7.28 -20.29 10.27
C LEU A 174 6.03 -19.46 10.00
N ASN A 175 5.43 -19.61 8.83
CA ASN A 175 4.18 -18.97 8.45
C ASN A 175 3.04 -19.25 9.46
N LEU A 176 2.81 -20.53 9.77
CA LEU A 176 1.73 -20.96 10.68
C LEU A 176 2.06 -20.80 12.18
N GLY A 177 3.31 -20.45 12.49
CA GLY A 177 3.86 -20.41 13.83
C GLY A 177 4.38 -19.04 14.21
N LEU A 178 5.67 -18.79 13.95
CA LEU A 178 6.33 -17.56 14.33
C LEU A 178 5.65 -16.30 13.76
N LEU A 179 5.43 -16.27 12.45
CA LEU A 179 4.89 -15.08 11.79
C LEU A 179 3.41 -14.90 12.11
N LYS A 180 2.65 -16.01 12.18
CA LYS A 180 1.28 -15.97 12.71
C LYS A 180 1.23 -15.40 14.13
N ALA A 181 2.15 -15.79 15.03
CA ALA A 181 2.21 -15.23 16.38
C ALA A 181 2.51 -13.72 16.39
N PHE A 182 3.34 -13.22 15.47
CA PHE A 182 3.57 -11.78 15.32
C PHE A 182 2.31 -11.05 14.84
N SER A 183 1.63 -11.61 13.84
CA SER A 183 0.35 -11.08 13.33
C SER A 183 -0.73 -11.06 14.41
N ASP A 184 -0.91 -12.16 15.15
CA ASP A 184 -1.90 -12.28 16.22
C ASP A 184 -1.61 -11.30 17.35
N PHE A 185 -0.33 -11.16 17.73
CA PHE A 185 0.10 -10.19 18.72
C PHE A 185 -0.18 -8.75 18.28
N LYS A 186 0.08 -8.41 17.02
CA LYS A 186 -0.21 -7.08 16.45
C LYS A 186 -1.71 -6.77 16.51
N HIS A 187 -2.57 -7.72 16.10
CA HIS A 187 -4.02 -7.55 16.18
C HIS A 187 -4.52 -7.42 17.62
N LEU A 188 -3.99 -8.24 18.52
CA LEU A 188 -4.34 -8.18 19.94
C LEU A 188 -4.03 -6.81 20.55
N VAL A 189 -2.86 -6.23 20.25
CA VAL A 189 -2.51 -4.88 20.72
C VAL A 189 -3.47 -3.82 20.15
N GLN A 190 -3.89 -3.94 18.89
CA GLN A 190 -4.86 -3.04 18.28
C GLN A 190 -6.25 -3.17 18.92
N ASP A 191 -6.70 -4.39 19.20
CA ASP A 191 -7.98 -4.65 19.84
C ASP A 191 -7.99 -4.16 21.30
N MET A 192 -6.87 -4.28 22.02
CA MET A 192 -6.69 -3.68 23.35
C MET A 192 -6.84 -2.15 23.30
N SER A 193 -6.18 -1.47 22.34
CA SER A 193 -6.29 -0.02 22.18
C SER A 193 -7.73 0.40 21.90
N ARG A 194 -8.44 -0.31 20.99
CA ARG A 194 -9.85 -0.05 20.69
C ARG A 194 -10.76 -0.27 21.90
N CYS A 195 -10.47 -1.29 22.69
CA CYS A 195 -11.18 -1.59 23.92
C CYS A 195 -10.98 -0.47 24.96
N GLU A 196 -9.75 0.02 25.12
CA GLU A 196 -9.41 1.17 25.99
C GLU A 196 -10.14 2.46 25.57
N ASP A 197 -10.17 2.78 24.28
CA ASP A 197 -10.88 3.94 23.75
C ASP A 197 -12.40 3.84 24.01
N THR A 198 -12.96 2.64 23.82
CA THR A 198 -14.38 2.35 24.08
C THR A 198 -14.70 2.42 25.57
N LEU A 199 -13.85 1.87 26.43
CA LEU A 199 -13.98 1.95 27.89
C LEU A 199 -13.92 3.39 28.38
N SER A 200 -12.98 4.18 27.85
CA SER A 200 -12.87 5.61 28.17
C SER A 200 -14.15 6.36 27.79
N SER A 201 -14.69 6.07 26.61
CA SER A 201 -15.95 6.65 26.13
C SER A 201 -17.14 6.27 27.01
N LEU A 202 -17.27 5.00 27.39
CA LEU A 202 -18.36 4.52 28.25
C LEU A 202 -18.25 5.05 29.69
N LYS A 203 -17.02 5.17 30.24
CA LYS A 203 -16.79 5.78 31.55
C LYS A 203 -17.21 7.25 31.56
N ALA A 204 -16.90 8.00 30.50
CA ALA A 204 -17.40 9.36 30.32
C ALA A 204 -18.93 9.42 30.18
N MET A 205 -19.56 8.47 29.48
CA MET A 205 -21.03 8.37 29.39
C MET A 205 -21.67 8.10 30.76
N LYS A 206 -21.06 7.23 31.58
CA LYS A 206 -21.53 6.92 32.93
C LYS A 206 -21.53 8.15 33.84
N GLU A 207 -20.53 9.02 33.72
CA GLU A 207 -20.45 10.27 34.49
C GLU A 207 -21.57 11.25 34.12
N GLN A 208 -22.00 11.26 32.85
CA GLN A 208 -23.05 12.17 32.37
C GLN A 208 -24.47 11.64 32.62
N ALA A 209 -24.68 10.32 32.47
CA ALA A 209 -25.98 9.67 32.65
C ALA A 209 -25.83 8.23 33.17
N PRO A 210 -25.97 8.01 34.49
CA PRO A 210 -25.85 6.67 35.08
C PRO A 210 -26.96 5.75 34.57
N SER A 211 -26.59 4.62 33.97
CA SER A 211 -27.52 3.60 33.49
C SER A 211 -27.00 2.20 33.83
N PRO A 212 -27.84 1.27 34.33
CA PRO A 212 -27.45 -0.11 34.59
C PRO A 212 -26.88 -0.83 33.36
N GLN A 213 -27.31 -0.43 32.16
CA GLN A 213 -26.81 -0.99 30.90
C GLN A 213 -25.36 -0.58 30.66
N VAL A 214 -25.01 0.69 30.89
CA VAL A 214 -23.65 1.20 30.74
C VAL A 214 -22.72 0.54 31.76
N ASP A 215 -23.18 0.32 33.00
CA ASP A 215 -22.41 -0.41 34.02
C ASP A 215 -22.13 -1.86 33.61
N GLN A 216 -23.12 -2.54 33.02
CA GLN A 216 -22.95 -3.91 32.50
C GLN A 216 -21.99 -3.95 31.30
N ASP A 217 -22.09 -2.99 30.38
CA ASP A 217 -21.21 -2.90 29.21
C ASP A 217 -19.76 -2.57 29.61
N ILE A 218 -19.56 -1.69 30.60
CA ILE A 218 -18.23 -1.43 31.19
C ILE A 218 -17.67 -2.70 31.82
N ALA A 219 -18.44 -3.39 32.68
CA ALA A 219 -17.98 -4.61 33.34
C ALA A 219 -17.65 -5.74 32.33
N ARG A 220 -18.41 -5.85 31.24
CA ARG A 220 -18.12 -6.79 30.15
C ARG A 220 -16.80 -6.44 29.46
N LEU A 221 -16.62 -5.17 29.07
CA LEU A 221 -15.40 -4.73 28.39
C LEU A 221 -14.16 -4.80 29.28
N GLU A 222 -14.27 -4.49 30.58
CA GLU A 222 -13.16 -4.65 31.53
C GLU A 222 -12.73 -6.13 31.64
N LYS A 223 -13.71 -7.06 31.60
CA LYS A 223 -13.41 -8.50 31.57
C LYS A 223 -12.78 -8.94 30.25
N GLU A 224 -13.22 -8.41 29.11
CA GLU A 224 -12.60 -8.66 27.81
C GLU A 224 -11.17 -8.11 27.76
N PHE A 225 -10.95 -6.90 28.27
CA PHE A 225 -9.64 -6.28 28.37
C PHE A 225 -8.67 -7.11 29.23
N GLU A 226 -9.14 -7.61 30.38
CA GLU A 226 -8.34 -8.52 31.22
C GLU A 226 -7.98 -9.81 30.45
N SER A 227 -8.91 -10.37 29.68
CA SER A 227 -8.64 -11.53 28.82
C SER A 227 -7.57 -11.21 27.76
N TYR A 228 -7.67 -10.07 27.08
CA TYR A 228 -6.67 -9.64 26.10
C TYR A 228 -5.30 -9.38 26.75
N SER A 229 -5.28 -8.78 27.94
CA SER A 229 -4.06 -8.54 28.71
C SER A 229 -3.35 -9.86 29.07
N GLN A 230 -4.09 -10.88 29.48
CA GLN A 230 -3.54 -12.21 29.75
C GLN A 230 -3.01 -12.89 28.49
N GLU A 231 -3.75 -12.79 27.38
CA GLU A 231 -3.31 -13.32 26.09
C GLU A 231 -2.05 -12.59 25.59
N LYS A 232 -1.98 -11.28 25.80
CA LYS A 232 -0.82 -10.44 25.46
C LYS A 232 0.41 -10.91 26.23
N LEU A 233 0.29 -11.08 27.56
CA LEU A 233 1.37 -11.63 28.39
C LEU A 233 1.80 -13.03 27.94
N CYS A 234 0.87 -13.85 27.44
CA CYS A 234 1.16 -15.17 26.90
C CYS A 234 2.01 -15.07 25.62
N TYR A 235 1.58 -14.27 24.64
CA TYR A 235 2.36 -14.01 23.42
C TYR A 235 3.70 -13.38 23.73
N GLU A 236 3.73 -12.37 24.59
CA GLU A 236 4.97 -11.74 25.07
C GLU A 236 5.89 -12.79 25.66
N SER A 237 5.44 -13.63 26.60
CA SER A 237 6.30 -14.66 27.20
C SER A 237 6.88 -15.64 26.17
N GLN A 238 6.16 -15.91 25.08
CA GLN A 238 6.55 -16.85 24.03
C GLN A 238 7.49 -16.19 22.99
N ILE A 239 7.20 -14.95 22.59
CA ILE A 239 7.99 -14.13 21.65
C ILE A 239 9.24 -13.58 22.34
N LEU A 240 9.18 -13.22 23.62
CA LEU A 240 10.33 -12.78 24.43
C LEU A 240 11.38 -13.88 24.60
N ARG A 241 10.96 -15.15 24.66
CA ARG A 241 11.88 -16.29 24.58
C ARG A 241 12.55 -16.41 23.22
N PHE A 242 11.97 -15.82 22.17
CA PHE A 242 12.47 -15.79 20.81
C PHE A 242 13.44 -14.61 20.55
N ALA A 243 13.23 -13.46 21.21
CA ALA A 243 13.99 -12.22 21.03
C ALA A 243 14.74 -11.74 22.31
N GLN A 244 15.18 -12.68 23.17
CA GLN A 244 15.71 -12.41 24.52
C GLN A 244 16.66 -11.20 24.60
N GLY A 245 16.34 -10.25 25.49
CA GLY A 245 17.25 -9.19 25.95
C GLY A 245 16.95 -7.76 25.47
N MET A 246 15.99 -7.56 24.57
CA MET A 246 15.84 -6.28 23.85
C MET A 246 14.52 -5.54 24.13
N TRP A 247 13.62 -6.19 24.89
CA TRP A 247 12.25 -5.74 25.14
C TRP A 247 12.10 -4.46 25.97
N LYS A 248 13.01 -4.19 26.92
CA LYS A 248 12.94 -2.96 27.72
C LYS A 248 12.97 -1.69 26.86
N ALA A 249 13.57 -1.77 25.66
CA ALA A 249 13.60 -0.66 24.72
C ALA A 249 12.31 -0.55 23.87
N TRP A 250 11.61 -1.65 23.61
CA TRP A 250 10.37 -1.67 22.82
C TRP A 250 9.19 -1.08 23.62
N VAL A 251 9.03 -1.48 24.88
CA VAL A 251 8.00 -0.92 25.78
C VAL A 251 8.26 0.56 26.09
N GLY A 252 9.52 0.99 26.11
CA GLY A 252 9.89 2.39 26.37
C GLY A 252 9.46 3.37 25.29
N VAL A 253 9.15 2.94 24.06
CA VAL A 253 8.86 3.85 22.94
C VAL A 253 7.37 3.95 22.62
N GLU A 254 6.59 2.88 22.79
CA GLU A 254 5.15 2.91 22.48
C GLU A 254 4.24 3.16 23.72
N LEU A 255 4.74 2.93 24.95
CA LEU A 255 3.93 2.99 26.19
C LEU A 255 4.29 4.13 27.17
N LEU A 256 5.28 4.97 26.87
CA LEU A 256 5.55 6.19 27.67
C LEU A 256 4.61 7.35 27.31
N LYS A 257 3.30 7.10 27.44
CA LYS A 257 2.35 8.18 27.72
C LYS A 257 1.39 7.96 28.89
N LYS A 258 1.38 6.80 29.57
CA LYS A 258 0.81 6.70 30.93
C LYS A 258 1.04 5.33 31.57
N GLU A 259 1.52 5.40 32.81
CA GLU A 259 1.42 4.44 33.92
C GLU A 259 2.48 3.35 34.13
N ALA A 260 3.08 3.49 35.33
CA ALA A 260 3.60 2.52 36.29
C ALA A 260 4.99 1.90 36.08
N ASP A 261 5.89 2.35 36.96
CA ASP A 261 7.12 1.70 37.41
C ASP A 261 6.91 0.20 37.71
N ILE A 262 7.41 -0.66 36.82
CA ILE A 262 7.77 -2.04 37.18
C ILE A 262 9.25 -2.22 36.84
N GLU A 263 10.08 -2.03 37.86
CA GLU A 263 11.52 -2.25 37.81
C GLU A 263 11.82 -3.76 37.86
N LEU A 264 11.73 -4.45 36.72
CA LEU A 264 12.18 -5.84 36.60
C LEU A 264 13.70 -5.88 36.34
N GLN A 265 14.48 -6.46 37.27
CA GLN A 265 15.94 -6.62 37.15
C GLN A 265 16.38 -7.29 35.83
N PRO A 266 17.52 -6.89 35.24
CA PRO A 266 17.99 -7.43 33.97
C PRO A 266 18.49 -8.86 34.12
N LEU A 267 17.66 -9.84 33.74
CA LEU A 267 18.12 -11.22 33.53
C LEU A 267 18.96 -11.26 32.24
N THR A 268 20.27 -11.09 32.41
CA THR A 268 21.28 -11.40 31.40
C THR A 268 21.38 -12.92 31.27
N PHE A 269 20.61 -13.51 30.35
CA PHE A 269 20.83 -14.89 29.93
C PHE A 269 20.63 -15.03 28.41
N MET A 270 21.64 -15.62 27.81
CA MET A 270 21.91 -15.74 26.37
C MET A 270 20.95 -16.71 25.65
N ASP A 271 20.17 -16.24 24.67
CA ASP A 271 19.94 -16.89 23.35
C ASP A 271 19.20 -15.92 22.37
N GLY A 272 19.86 -14.84 21.93
CA GLY A 272 19.39 -13.98 20.82
C GLY A 272 19.47 -14.64 19.43
N GLY A 273 19.72 -15.95 19.38
CA GLY A 273 20.01 -16.67 18.14
C GLY A 273 18.80 -16.96 17.26
N LEU A 274 17.58 -17.00 17.79
CA LEU A 274 16.45 -17.51 17.01
C LEU A 274 15.87 -16.50 16.02
N LEU A 275 15.80 -15.22 16.40
CA LEU A 275 15.50 -14.13 15.47
C LEU A 275 16.57 -14.02 14.37
N GLN A 276 17.84 -14.10 14.74
CA GLN A 276 18.97 -14.12 13.79
C GLN A 276 18.90 -15.32 12.84
N GLN A 277 18.50 -16.49 13.32
CA GLN A 277 18.27 -17.69 12.49
C GLN A 277 17.09 -17.50 11.53
N ALA A 278 16.00 -16.88 11.99
CA ALA A 278 14.87 -16.57 11.14
C ALA A 278 15.27 -15.56 10.05
N LEU A 279 15.99 -14.49 10.40
CA LEU A 279 16.50 -13.51 9.45
C LEU A 279 17.46 -14.15 8.44
N SER A 280 18.34 -15.05 8.89
CA SER A 280 19.24 -15.81 8.00
C SER A 280 18.47 -16.76 7.08
N PHE A 281 17.39 -17.39 7.57
CA PHE A 281 16.52 -18.23 6.77
C PHE A 281 15.79 -17.44 5.70
N TYR A 282 15.21 -16.28 6.04
CA TYR A 282 14.54 -15.43 5.06
C TYR A 282 15.52 -14.74 4.11
N ARG A 283 16.76 -14.50 4.53
CA ARG A 283 17.84 -14.12 3.61
C ARG A 283 18.09 -15.22 2.56
N LEU A 284 18.18 -16.48 2.97
CA LEU A 284 18.25 -17.60 2.03
C LEU A 284 17.03 -17.64 1.10
N MET A 285 15.82 -17.41 1.63
CA MET A 285 14.59 -17.36 0.84
C MET A 285 14.67 -16.29 -0.26
N VAL A 286 14.98 -15.03 0.08
CA VAL A 286 15.02 -13.94 -0.92
C VAL A 286 16.12 -14.13 -1.95
N VAL A 287 17.30 -14.60 -1.52
CA VAL A 287 18.43 -14.88 -2.43
C VAL A 287 18.13 -16.08 -3.34
N TRP A 288 17.38 -17.08 -2.85
CA TRP A 288 16.91 -18.21 -3.66
C TRP A 288 15.86 -17.77 -4.68
N LEU A 289 14.86 -16.99 -4.26
CA LEU A 289 13.85 -16.40 -5.14
C LEU A 289 14.48 -15.58 -6.27
N VAL A 290 15.44 -14.72 -5.93
CA VAL A 290 16.19 -13.93 -6.92
C VAL A 290 17.01 -14.82 -7.86
N GLY A 291 17.54 -15.93 -7.36
CA GLY A 291 18.22 -16.93 -8.18
C GLY A 291 17.34 -17.51 -9.30
N LEU A 292 16.03 -17.64 -9.08
CA LEU A 292 15.08 -18.15 -10.08
C LEU A 292 14.85 -17.15 -11.23
N VAL A 293 15.08 -15.87 -11.00
CA VAL A 293 14.93 -14.80 -12.01
C VAL A 293 16.25 -14.37 -12.64
N GLY A 294 17.34 -15.09 -12.37
CA GLY A 294 18.65 -14.84 -12.97
C GLY A 294 19.63 -14.03 -12.10
N GLY A 295 19.36 -13.85 -10.81
CA GLY A 295 20.26 -13.15 -9.88
C GLY A 295 19.91 -11.67 -9.66
N PHE A 296 20.70 -10.98 -8.83
CA PHE A 296 20.53 -9.56 -8.52
C PHE A 296 20.96 -8.68 -9.71
N ASN A 297 20.14 -8.66 -10.76
CA ASN A 297 20.38 -7.91 -11.99
C ASN A 297 19.18 -7.00 -12.27
N MET A 298 19.46 -5.76 -12.69
CA MET A 298 18.46 -4.80 -13.15
C MET A 298 18.83 -4.29 -14.56
N PRO A 299 17.85 -4.02 -15.44
CA PRO A 299 16.41 -4.25 -15.25
C PRO A 299 16.06 -5.75 -15.17
N LEU A 300 14.91 -6.07 -14.56
CA LEU A 300 14.39 -7.43 -14.51
C LEU A 300 14.15 -7.98 -15.94
N PRO A 301 14.25 -9.31 -16.13
CA PRO A 301 13.85 -9.93 -17.40
C PRO A 301 12.41 -9.55 -17.79
N PRO A 302 12.10 -9.45 -19.10
CA PRO A 302 10.77 -9.02 -19.55
C PRO A 302 9.68 -10.07 -19.29
N SER A 303 10.04 -11.35 -19.13
CA SER A 303 9.11 -12.42 -18.82
C SER A 303 9.42 -13.03 -17.46
N CYS A 304 8.45 -13.00 -16.56
CA CYS A 304 8.54 -13.67 -15.26
C CYS A 304 8.62 -15.19 -15.45
N PRO A 305 9.67 -15.87 -14.95
CA PRO A 305 9.75 -17.33 -15.00
C PRO A 305 8.57 -17.96 -14.28
N MET A 306 7.95 -18.97 -14.91
CA MET A 306 6.77 -19.64 -14.34
C MET A 306 7.09 -20.25 -12.96
N GLU A 307 8.31 -20.74 -12.77
CA GLU A 307 8.80 -21.26 -11.50
C GLU A 307 8.78 -20.21 -10.37
N PHE A 308 9.01 -18.93 -10.67
CA PHE A 308 8.92 -17.83 -9.69
C PHE A 308 7.47 -17.40 -9.51
N ALA A 309 6.76 -17.14 -10.62
CA ALA A 309 5.38 -16.66 -10.62
C ALA A 309 4.42 -17.53 -9.81
N SER A 310 4.70 -18.83 -9.77
CA SER A 310 3.86 -19.86 -9.15
C SER A 310 4.20 -20.12 -7.67
N LEU A 311 5.20 -19.45 -7.09
CA LEU A 311 5.56 -19.64 -5.69
C LEU A 311 4.56 -18.94 -4.75
N PRO A 312 4.30 -19.48 -3.55
CA PRO A 312 3.41 -18.86 -2.58
C PRO A 312 3.81 -17.44 -2.16
N GLU A 313 2.85 -16.51 -2.11
CA GLU A 313 3.06 -15.12 -1.69
C GLU A 313 3.68 -15.00 -0.29
N HIS A 314 3.26 -15.89 0.64
CA HIS A 314 3.71 -15.83 2.02
C HIS A 314 5.23 -15.96 2.19
N PHE A 315 5.96 -16.53 1.21
CA PHE A 315 7.43 -16.58 1.27
C PHE A 315 8.06 -15.19 1.29
N VAL A 316 7.45 -14.24 0.59
CA VAL A 316 7.87 -12.84 0.56
C VAL A 316 7.21 -12.08 1.69
N GLU A 317 5.93 -12.32 1.94
CA GLU A 317 5.20 -11.63 3.01
C GLU A 317 5.83 -11.85 4.39
N ASP A 318 6.14 -13.10 4.71
CA ASP A 318 6.76 -13.48 5.98
C ASP A 318 8.15 -12.85 6.13
N ALA A 319 8.90 -12.73 5.03
CA ALA A 319 10.21 -12.06 5.04
C ALA A 319 10.06 -10.56 5.36
N MET A 320 9.11 -9.87 4.72
CA MET A 320 8.88 -8.45 4.96
C MET A 320 8.35 -8.20 6.37
N GLU A 321 7.40 -9.02 6.85
CA GLU A 321 6.86 -8.93 8.22
C GLU A 321 7.95 -9.13 9.28
N LEU A 322 8.84 -10.10 9.06
CA LEU A 322 9.98 -10.32 9.95
C LEU A 322 10.92 -9.12 10.00
N LEU A 323 11.19 -8.47 8.86
CA LEU A 323 12.04 -7.29 8.79
C LEU A 323 11.40 -6.08 9.48
N ILE A 324 10.10 -5.86 9.29
CA ILE A 324 9.35 -4.80 10.00
C ILE A 324 9.44 -5.04 11.51
N PHE A 325 9.20 -6.27 11.96
CA PHE A 325 9.31 -6.63 13.37
C PHE A 325 10.74 -6.43 13.91
N ALA A 326 11.74 -6.95 13.21
CA ALA A 326 13.15 -6.86 13.62
C ALA A 326 13.66 -5.41 13.64
N SER A 327 13.18 -4.54 12.75
CA SER A 327 13.59 -3.14 12.69
C SER A 327 13.16 -2.33 13.94
N ARG A 328 12.14 -2.80 14.65
CA ARG A 328 11.68 -2.20 15.92
C ARG A 328 12.52 -2.63 17.13
N ILE A 329 13.46 -3.56 16.93
CA ILE A 329 14.25 -4.15 18.00
C ILE A 329 15.72 -3.66 17.90
N PRO A 330 16.24 -2.90 18.88
CA PRO A 330 17.54 -2.22 18.73
C PRO A 330 18.71 -3.18 18.63
N LYS A 331 19.44 -3.23 17.49
CA LYS A 331 20.52 -4.19 17.16
C LYS A 331 20.06 -5.56 16.65
N ALA A 332 18.78 -5.77 16.38
CA ALA A 332 18.31 -7.06 15.88
C ALA A 332 18.75 -7.33 14.44
N LEU A 333 19.10 -6.28 13.68
CA LEU A 333 19.63 -6.38 12.33
C LEU A 333 21.17 -6.40 12.28
N ASP A 334 21.85 -6.29 13.42
CA ASP A 334 23.31 -6.30 13.48
C ASP A 334 23.84 -7.65 12.95
N GLY A 335 24.78 -7.58 12.01
CA GLY A 335 25.39 -8.76 11.38
C GLY A 335 24.56 -9.41 10.27
N ILE A 336 23.37 -8.90 9.97
CA ILE A 336 22.59 -9.32 8.80
C ILE A 336 23.04 -8.54 7.55
N LEU A 337 23.20 -9.25 6.43
CA LEU A 337 23.48 -8.64 5.12
C LEU A 337 22.19 -8.01 4.55
N LEU A 338 21.93 -6.77 4.92
CA LEU A 338 20.74 -6.02 4.51
C LEU A 338 20.72 -5.69 3.01
N ASP A 339 21.88 -5.63 2.36
CA ASP A 339 22.00 -5.41 0.90
C ASP A 339 21.18 -6.43 0.10
N ASP A 340 21.14 -7.70 0.50
CA ASP A 340 20.36 -8.73 -0.20
C ASP A 340 18.85 -8.44 -0.15
N PHE A 341 18.37 -7.92 0.98
CA PHE A 341 16.97 -7.52 1.14
C PHE A 341 16.67 -6.20 0.42
N MET A 342 17.60 -5.23 0.49
CA MET A 342 17.48 -3.95 -0.24
C MET A 342 17.39 -4.20 -1.75
N ASN A 343 18.28 -5.04 -2.30
CA ASN A 343 18.25 -5.43 -3.70
C ASN A 343 16.93 -6.12 -4.07
N PHE A 344 16.47 -7.07 -3.24
CA PHE A 344 15.19 -7.76 -3.45
C PHE A 344 14.01 -6.77 -3.50
N ILE A 345 13.93 -5.86 -2.52
CA ILE A 345 12.88 -4.85 -2.44
C ILE A 345 12.88 -3.97 -3.68
N ILE A 346 14.04 -3.41 -4.06
CA ILE A 346 14.15 -2.54 -5.24
C ILE A 346 13.73 -3.28 -6.51
N MET A 347 14.14 -4.54 -6.68
CA MET A 347 13.79 -5.33 -7.87
C MET A 347 12.28 -5.52 -8.01
N PHE A 348 11.56 -5.82 -6.93
CA PHE A 348 10.17 -6.31 -7.02
C PHE A 348 9.09 -5.32 -6.61
N MET A 349 9.40 -4.27 -5.84
CA MET A 349 8.36 -3.34 -5.33
C MET A 349 7.60 -2.61 -6.44
N ALA A 350 8.23 -2.40 -7.61
CA ALA A 350 7.62 -1.71 -8.76
C ALA A 350 7.38 -2.63 -9.97
N SER A 351 7.27 -3.94 -9.71
CA SER A 351 7.22 -4.97 -10.76
C SER A 351 5.94 -5.81 -10.63
N PRO A 352 4.76 -5.27 -10.99
CA PRO A 352 3.49 -5.99 -10.93
C PRO A 352 3.47 -7.29 -11.76
N GLU A 353 4.36 -7.40 -12.76
CA GLU A 353 4.56 -8.57 -13.63
C GLU A 353 5.27 -9.73 -12.92
N TYR A 354 5.86 -9.46 -11.74
CA TYR A 354 6.54 -10.45 -10.90
C TYR A 354 5.79 -10.69 -9.59
N ILE A 355 5.31 -9.61 -8.96
CA ILE A 355 4.51 -9.68 -7.73
C ILE A 355 3.22 -8.91 -7.97
N ARG A 356 2.14 -9.65 -8.23
CA ARG A 356 0.84 -9.09 -8.58
C ARG A 356 0.21 -8.34 -7.41
N ASN A 357 0.37 -8.86 -6.19
CA ASN A 357 -0.27 -8.32 -4.99
C ASN A 357 0.28 -6.92 -4.63
N PRO A 358 -0.52 -5.84 -4.77
CA PRO A 358 -0.10 -4.47 -4.46
C PRO A 358 0.19 -4.24 -2.97
N TYR A 359 -0.53 -4.93 -2.07
CA TYR A 359 -0.30 -4.82 -0.63
C TYR A 359 1.04 -5.41 -0.21
N LEU A 360 1.45 -6.50 -0.85
CA LEU A 360 2.77 -7.08 -0.63
C LEU A 360 3.88 -6.15 -1.12
N ARG A 361 3.70 -5.50 -2.28
CA ARG A 361 4.62 -4.46 -2.78
C ARG A 361 4.66 -3.25 -1.85
N ALA A 362 3.53 -2.81 -1.32
CA ALA A 362 3.45 -1.74 -0.32
C ALA A 362 4.17 -2.10 1.00
N LYS A 363 4.07 -3.36 1.45
CA LYS A 363 4.78 -3.85 2.64
C LYS A 363 6.31 -3.76 2.48
N MET A 364 6.83 -3.85 1.26
CA MET A 364 8.26 -3.60 1.00
C MET A 364 8.65 -2.14 1.28
N VAL A 365 7.78 -1.18 0.97
CA VAL A 365 7.99 0.24 1.31
C VAL A 365 7.94 0.45 2.82
N GLU A 366 7.05 -0.24 3.53
CA GLU A 366 7.01 -0.22 5.02
C GLU A 366 8.36 -0.67 5.62
N VAL A 367 8.99 -1.70 5.06
CA VAL A 367 10.35 -2.12 5.46
C VAL A 367 11.36 -0.99 5.25
N LEU A 368 11.34 -0.32 4.08
CA LEU A 368 12.25 0.79 3.81
C LEU A 368 12.03 1.98 4.77
N ASN A 369 10.78 2.31 5.10
CA ASN A 369 10.45 3.34 6.08
C ASN A 369 10.97 3.00 7.49
N CYS A 370 11.02 1.72 7.85
CA CYS A 370 11.64 1.28 9.10
C CYS A 370 13.17 1.44 9.09
N TRP A 371 13.81 1.41 7.93
CA TRP A 371 15.26 1.56 7.78
C TRP A 371 15.71 3.00 7.53
N MET A 372 14.77 3.87 7.15
CA MET A 372 15.00 5.27 6.87
C MET A 372 15.64 5.96 8.10
N PRO A 373 16.76 6.70 7.93
CA PRO A 373 17.40 7.41 9.02
C PRO A 373 16.51 8.55 9.55
N ARG A 374 16.03 8.44 10.80
CA ARG A 374 15.18 9.48 11.45
C ARG A 374 15.97 10.47 12.33
N GLY A 375 17.30 10.48 12.29
CA GLY A 375 18.14 11.39 13.07
C GLY A 375 19.63 11.36 12.67
N SER A 376 20.45 12.25 13.25
CA SER A 376 21.88 12.46 12.88
C SER A 376 22.86 11.35 13.29
N GLY A 377 22.37 10.16 13.64
CA GLY A 377 23.22 9.00 13.92
C GLY A 377 23.57 8.27 12.63
N SER A 378 24.86 8.03 12.37
CA SER A 378 25.27 7.11 11.31
C SER A 378 24.78 5.70 11.66
N SER A 379 23.81 5.20 10.90
CA SER A 379 23.28 3.84 10.98
C SER A 379 23.82 3.01 9.82
N VAL A 380 23.96 1.70 10.00
CA VAL A 380 24.20 0.74 8.90
C VAL A 380 23.18 0.96 7.78
N THR A 381 21.94 1.28 8.13
CA THR A 381 20.86 1.53 7.16
C THR A 381 21.05 2.81 6.35
N THR A 382 21.76 3.82 6.84
CA THR A 382 22.04 5.05 6.07
C THR A 382 22.78 4.73 4.78
N THR A 383 23.73 3.80 4.83
CA THR A 383 24.51 3.40 3.64
C THR A 383 23.67 2.71 2.57
N LEU A 384 22.56 2.06 2.94
CA LEU A 384 21.62 1.44 2.01
C LEU A 384 20.88 2.47 1.14
N PHE A 385 20.68 3.68 1.66
CA PHE A 385 20.05 4.77 0.90
C PHE A 385 21.10 5.62 0.19
N GLU A 386 22.20 5.98 0.86
CA GLU A 386 23.12 7.00 0.33
C GLU A 386 24.29 6.43 -0.50
N GLY A 387 24.60 5.14 -0.40
CA GLY A 387 25.77 4.54 -1.05
C GLY A 387 25.50 3.28 -1.87
N HIS A 388 24.35 2.62 -1.70
CA HIS A 388 24.04 1.38 -2.39
C HIS A 388 23.67 1.60 -3.86
N GLN A 389 24.31 0.87 -4.78
CA GLN A 389 24.21 1.11 -6.22
C GLN A 389 22.77 1.08 -6.76
N LEU A 390 22.02 -0.01 -6.53
CA LEU A 390 20.64 -0.08 -7.04
C LEU A 390 19.73 0.96 -6.38
N SER A 391 20.06 1.40 -5.16
CA SER A 391 19.29 2.43 -4.47
C SER A 391 19.41 3.73 -5.24
N LEU A 392 20.64 4.18 -5.51
CA LEU A 392 20.95 5.41 -6.23
C LEU A 392 20.39 5.41 -7.67
N GLU A 393 20.33 4.25 -8.33
CA GLU A 393 19.88 4.14 -9.73
C GLU A 393 18.36 3.95 -9.88
N TYR A 394 17.72 3.13 -9.04
CA TYR A 394 16.34 2.67 -9.28
C TYR A 394 15.33 3.05 -8.20
N LEU A 395 15.75 3.40 -6.98
CA LEU A 395 14.82 3.54 -5.85
C LEU A 395 13.74 4.60 -6.12
N VAL A 396 14.14 5.81 -6.51
CA VAL A 396 13.20 6.91 -6.81
C VAL A 396 12.24 6.52 -7.93
N ARG A 397 12.76 6.01 -9.06
CA ARG A 397 11.96 5.59 -10.22
C ARG A 397 10.91 4.54 -9.81
N ASN A 398 11.32 3.56 -9.02
CA ASN A 398 10.47 2.47 -8.59
C ASN A 398 9.40 2.94 -7.58
N LEU A 399 9.71 3.88 -6.69
CA LEU A 399 8.72 4.50 -5.79
C LEU A 399 7.67 5.30 -6.57
N LEU A 400 8.10 6.10 -7.55
CA LEU A 400 7.18 6.86 -8.41
C LEU A 400 6.27 5.91 -9.21
N LYS A 401 6.82 4.83 -9.78
CA LYS A 401 6.03 3.80 -10.48
C LYS A 401 5.05 3.12 -9.55
N LEU A 402 5.49 2.70 -8.36
CA LEU A 402 4.60 2.07 -7.37
C LEU A 402 3.49 3.02 -6.92
N TYR A 403 3.77 4.31 -6.71
CA TYR A 403 2.74 5.30 -6.36
C TYR A 403 1.60 5.33 -7.39
N VAL A 404 1.95 5.26 -8.67
CA VAL A 404 1.01 5.20 -9.80
C VAL A 404 0.27 3.86 -9.83
N ASP A 405 0.98 2.75 -9.62
CA ASP A 405 0.41 1.40 -9.64
C ASP A 405 -0.59 1.15 -8.50
N ILE A 406 -0.49 1.88 -7.39
CA ILE A 406 -1.41 1.80 -6.25
C ILE A 406 -2.68 2.59 -6.58
N GLU A 407 -3.46 2.08 -7.52
CA GLU A 407 -4.82 2.54 -7.79
C GLU A 407 -5.76 1.32 -7.75
N PHE A 408 -6.64 1.27 -6.75
CA PHE A 408 -7.54 0.12 -6.57
C PHE A 408 -8.88 0.38 -7.26
N THR A 409 -9.24 -0.46 -8.22
CA THR A 409 -10.58 -0.47 -8.82
C THR A 409 -11.49 -1.50 -8.13
N GLY A 410 -11.68 -1.36 -6.81
CA GLY A 410 -12.35 -2.37 -5.98
C GLY A 410 -13.31 -1.79 -4.93
N SER A 411 -13.43 -2.46 -3.76
CA SER A 411 -14.44 -2.12 -2.73
C SER A 411 -14.18 -0.76 -2.04
N HIS A 412 -15.21 -0.18 -1.40
CA HIS A 412 -15.12 1.10 -0.70
C HIS A 412 -13.98 1.20 0.33
N THR A 413 -13.57 0.08 0.96
CA THR A 413 -12.43 0.08 1.90
C THR A 413 -11.08 0.20 1.19
N GLN A 414 -10.93 -0.43 0.03
CA GLN A 414 -9.69 -0.40 -0.76
C GLN A 414 -9.40 1.00 -1.31
N PHE A 415 -10.45 1.81 -1.53
CA PHE A 415 -10.28 3.20 -1.93
C PHE A 415 -9.46 4.01 -0.93
N TYR A 416 -9.69 3.83 0.39
CA TYR A 416 -8.98 4.59 1.41
C TYR A 416 -7.58 4.02 1.72
N ASP A 417 -7.38 2.71 1.54
CA ASP A 417 -6.07 2.08 1.72
C ASP A 417 -4.99 2.71 0.82
N LYS A 418 -5.37 3.18 -0.37
CA LYS A 418 -4.43 3.79 -1.33
C LYS A 418 -3.72 5.01 -0.75
N PHE A 419 -4.44 5.86 -0.02
CA PHE A 419 -3.86 7.08 0.53
C PHE A 419 -2.85 6.76 1.63
N ASN A 420 -3.12 5.76 2.47
CA ASN A 420 -2.17 5.30 3.48
C ASN A 420 -0.89 4.72 2.85
N ILE A 421 -1.02 3.95 1.77
CA ILE A 421 0.14 3.40 1.05
C ILE A 421 0.93 4.52 0.36
N ARG A 422 0.23 5.43 -0.33
CA ARG A 422 0.84 6.60 -0.98
C ARG A 422 1.54 7.51 0.01
N HIS A 423 0.97 7.73 1.19
CA HIS A 423 1.63 8.42 2.29
C HIS A 423 2.97 7.78 2.68
N ASN A 424 3.01 6.46 2.87
CA ASN A 424 4.26 5.76 3.17
C ASN A 424 5.30 5.94 2.06
N ILE A 425 4.88 5.98 0.79
CA ILE A 425 5.76 6.26 -0.34
C ILE A 425 6.24 7.72 -0.31
N SER A 426 5.34 8.67 -0.03
CA SER A 426 5.61 10.11 0.07
C SER A 426 6.63 10.42 1.17
N GLU A 427 6.52 9.82 2.35
CA GLU A 427 7.50 9.99 3.43
C GLU A 427 8.91 9.58 2.99
N LEU A 428 9.02 8.44 2.29
CA LEU A 428 10.31 7.96 1.78
C LEU A 428 10.85 8.89 0.69
N LEU A 429 9.99 9.32 -0.24
CA LEU A 429 10.36 10.26 -1.29
C LEU A 429 10.84 11.61 -0.73
N GLU A 430 10.20 12.11 0.32
CA GLU A 430 10.61 13.35 1.00
C GLU A 430 12.03 13.23 1.57
N TYR A 431 12.35 12.11 2.24
CA TYR A 431 13.72 11.85 2.70
C TYR A 431 14.71 11.78 1.53
N LEU A 432 14.38 11.02 0.48
CA LEU A 432 15.25 10.87 -0.69
C LEU A 432 15.49 12.20 -1.41
N TRP A 433 14.53 13.13 -1.40
CA TRP A 433 14.72 14.46 -1.96
C TRP A 433 15.79 15.29 -1.22
N GLN A 434 15.99 15.04 0.08
CA GLN A 434 17.06 15.69 0.85
C GLN A 434 18.45 15.15 0.49
N VAL A 435 18.53 13.94 -0.06
CA VAL A 435 19.78 13.31 -0.48
C VAL A 435 20.15 13.77 -1.90
N PRO A 436 21.30 14.45 -2.12
CA PRO A 436 21.60 15.07 -3.41
C PRO A 436 21.65 14.11 -4.61
N SER A 437 22.14 12.88 -4.43
CA SER A 437 22.23 11.87 -5.49
C SER A 437 20.84 11.44 -5.97
N HIS A 438 19.94 11.13 -5.04
CA HIS A 438 18.55 10.78 -5.33
C HIS A 438 17.77 11.94 -5.94
N ARG A 439 17.93 13.17 -5.42
CA ARG A 439 17.33 14.36 -6.02
C ARG A 439 17.78 14.58 -7.46
N ASN A 440 19.07 14.35 -7.76
CA ASN A 440 19.57 14.44 -9.13
C ASN A 440 18.96 13.36 -10.03
N ALA A 441 18.85 12.11 -9.55
CA ALA A 441 18.19 11.03 -10.28
C ALA A 441 16.71 11.35 -10.55
N TRP A 442 16.00 11.89 -9.56
CA TRP A 442 14.62 12.34 -9.70
C TRP A 442 14.47 13.40 -10.80
N ARG A 443 15.31 14.44 -10.76
CA ARG A 443 15.32 15.49 -11.80
C ARG A 443 15.58 14.93 -13.18
N GLN A 444 16.46 13.92 -13.29
CA GLN A 444 16.75 13.27 -14.57
C GLN A 444 15.53 12.50 -15.08
N ILE A 445 14.85 11.73 -14.23
CA ILE A 445 13.61 11.01 -14.57
C ILE A 445 12.55 11.98 -15.12
N ALA A 446 12.32 13.09 -14.42
CA ALA A 446 11.34 14.09 -14.86
C ALA A 446 11.69 14.78 -16.19
N LYS A 447 12.98 14.79 -16.58
CA LYS A 447 13.45 15.38 -17.83
C LYS A 447 13.43 14.39 -19.00
N GLU A 448 13.80 13.14 -18.76
CA GLU A 448 13.88 12.10 -19.81
C GLU A 448 12.49 11.62 -20.25
N GLU A 449 11.51 11.66 -19.34
CA GLU A 449 10.19 11.09 -19.53
C GLU A 449 9.10 12.18 -19.45
N GLU A 450 9.13 13.13 -20.39
CA GLU A 450 8.17 14.24 -20.44
C GLU A 450 6.71 13.76 -20.41
N LYS A 451 6.42 12.56 -20.97
CA LYS A 451 5.12 11.87 -20.88
C LYS A 451 5.18 10.48 -20.23
N GLY A 452 6.12 10.24 -19.32
CA GLY A 452 6.30 8.94 -18.67
C GLY A 452 5.89 8.92 -17.20
N VAL A 453 6.65 8.19 -16.38
CA VAL A 453 6.26 7.81 -15.01
C VAL A 453 5.99 9.04 -14.13
N TYR A 454 6.82 10.08 -14.25
CA TYR A 454 6.68 11.27 -13.42
C TYR A 454 5.41 12.08 -13.73
N LEU A 455 5.01 12.17 -15.01
CA LEU A 455 3.75 12.82 -15.40
C LEU A 455 2.54 12.09 -14.81
N ASN A 456 2.54 10.76 -14.89
CA ASN A 456 1.49 9.94 -14.28
C ASN A 456 1.45 10.09 -12.76
N PHE A 457 2.62 10.11 -12.11
CA PHE A 457 2.72 10.39 -10.68
C PHE A 457 2.09 11.74 -10.32
N LEU A 458 2.42 12.82 -11.04
CA LEU A 458 1.82 14.14 -10.80
C LEU A 458 0.30 14.12 -10.99
N ASN A 459 -0.20 13.40 -12.01
CA ASN A 459 -1.63 13.25 -12.24
C ASN A 459 -2.37 12.66 -11.04
N PHE A 460 -1.85 11.57 -10.47
CA PHE A 460 -2.44 10.94 -9.29
C PHE A 460 -2.30 11.80 -8.04
N LEU A 461 -1.12 12.39 -7.83
CA LEU A 461 -0.87 13.27 -6.69
C LEU A 461 -1.80 14.50 -6.67
N ILE A 462 -2.04 15.12 -7.82
CA ILE A 462 -2.99 16.25 -7.95
C ILE A 462 -4.43 15.78 -7.70
N ASN A 463 -4.83 14.63 -8.24
CA ASN A 463 -6.17 14.09 -8.01
C ASN A 463 -6.41 13.79 -6.53
N ASP A 464 -5.45 13.17 -5.86
CA ASP A 464 -5.52 12.85 -4.43
C ASP A 464 -5.54 14.15 -3.60
N SER A 465 -4.70 15.13 -3.94
CA SER A 465 -4.69 16.45 -3.30
C SER A 465 -6.05 17.15 -3.40
N ILE A 466 -6.66 17.16 -4.60
CA ILE A 466 -8.00 17.74 -4.83
C ILE A 466 -9.03 17.02 -3.96
N PHE A 467 -9.07 15.70 -4.04
CA PHE A 467 -10.06 14.90 -3.32
C PHE A 467 -9.92 15.06 -1.80
N LEU A 468 -8.74 14.80 -1.24
CA LEU A 468 -8.53 14.79 0.21
C LEU A 468 -8.76 16.17 0.83
N LEU A 469 -8.28 17.23 0.18
CA LEU A 469 -8.45 18.57 0.71
C LEU A 469 -9.90 19.04 0.58
N ASP A 470 -10.58 18.79 -0.54
CA ASP A 470 -12.00 19.12 -0.71
C ASP A 470 -12.89 18.38 0.30
N GLU A 471 -12.70 17.06 0.41
CA GLU A 471 -13.43 16.22 1.36
C GLU A 471 -13.20 16.67 2.80
N SER A 472 -11.95 16.97 3.17
CA SER A 472 -11.62 17.45 4.52
C SER A 472 -12.26 18.80 4.83
N LEU A 473 -12.23 19.75 3.88
CA LEU A 473 -12.81 21.08 4.06
C LEU A 473 -14.34 21.02 4.17
N ASN A 474 -14.99 20.20 3.34
CA ASN A 474 -16.45 20.00 3.40
C ASN A 474 -16.86 19.33 4.72
N LYS A 475 -16.14 18.30 5.17
CA LYS A 475 -16.40 17.66 6.47
C LYS A 475 -16.20 18.61 7.65
N ILE A 476 -15.26 19.55 7.57
CA ILE A 476 -15.10 20.59 8.60
C ILE A 476 -16.38 21.45 8.71
N LEU A 477 -17.03 21.76 7.59
CA LEU A 477 -18.29 22.51 7.61
C LEU A 477 -19.42 21.69 8.26
N GLU A 478 -19.59 20.43 7.87
CA GLU A 478 -20.58 19.50 8.46
C GLU A 478 -20.35 19.31 9.97
N MET A 479 -19.09 19.11 10.38
CA MET A 479 -18.73 18.94 11.78
C MET A 479 -19.08 20.18 12.60
N LYS A 480 -18.91 21.39 12.06
CA LYS A 480 -19.30 22.64 12.75
C LYS A 480 -20.81 22.78 12.88
N GLU A 481 -21.58 22.28 11.92
CA GLU A 481 -23.04 22.20 12.05
C GLU A 481 -23.43 21.24 13.18
N LEU A 482 -22.81 20.06 13.26
CA LEU A 482 -23.01 19.13 14.37
C LEU A 482 -22.57 19.72 15.71
N GLU A 483 -21.43 20.41 15.78
CA GLU A 483 -20.96 21.09 17.00
C GLU A 483 -21.98 22.16 17.45
N ALA A 484 -22.56 22.91 16.51
CA ALA A 484 -23.58 23.91 16.80
C ALA A 484 -24.90 23.28 17.28
N GLU A 485 -25.33 22.18 16.66
CA GLU A 485 -26.49 21.39 17.12
C GLU A 485 -26.29 20.87 18.56
N MET A 486 -25.10 20.34 18.85
CA MET A 486 -24.74 19.81 20.17
C MET A 486 -24.60 20.89 21.24
N SER A 487 -24.17 22.10 20.84
CA SER A 487 -24.00 23.24 21.75
C SER A 487 -25.32 23.90 22.15
N ASN A 488 -26.39 23.70 21.37
CA ASN A 488 -27.73 24.23 21.68
C ASN A 488 -28.43 23.34 22.73
N THR A 489 -28.14 23.56 24.01
CA THR A 489 -28.66 22.77 25.14
C THR A 489 -30.18 22.58 25.12
N VAL A 490 -30.94 23.60 24.74
CA VAL A 490 -32.41 23.55 24.75
C VAL A 490 -32.96 22.58 23.70
N GLU A 491 -32.45 22.63 22.46
CA GLU A 491 -32.87 21.70 21.42
C GLU A 491 -32.23 20.32 21.58
N TRP A 492 -31.00 20.28 22.11
CA TRP A 492 -30.29 19.04 22.38
C TRP A 492 -31.00 18.19 23.42
N GLU A 493 -31.47 18.78 24.52
CA GLU A 493 -32.23 18.08 25.57
C GLU A 493 -33.62 17.62 25.12
N ARG A 494 -34.18 18.22 24.06
CA ARG A 494 -35.45 17.76 23.45
C ARG A 494 -35.28 16.46 22.66
N ARG A 495 -34.07 16.15 22.19
CA ARG A 495 -33.78 14.92 21.45
C ARG A 495 -33.74 13.72 22.41
N THR A 496 -34.09 12.55 21.89
CA THR A 496 -34.02 11.32 22.67
C THR A 496 -32.57 10.98 23.06
N ALA A 497 -32.38 10.20 24.13
CA ALA A 497 -31.05 9.77 24.54
C ALA A 497 -30.31 8.97 23.45
N GLN A 498 -31.04 8.19 22.65
CA GLN A 498 -30.49 7.41 21.55
C GLN A 498 -30.00 8.30 20.39
N GLU A 499 -30.80 9.30 19.97
CA GLU A 499 -30.40 10.25 18.93
C GLU A 499 -29.20 11.09 19.35
N ARG A 500 -29.14 11.52 20.61
CA ARG A 500 -27.97 12.23 21.15
C ARG A 500 -26.71 11.37 21.09
N GLN A 501 -26.83 10.08 21.41
CA GLN A 501 -25.71 9.13 21.34
C GLN A 501 -25.24 8.90 19.90
N GLU A 502 -26.16 8.70 18.96
CA GLU A 502 -25.83 8.51 17.54
C GLU A 502 -25.13 9.74 16.95
N ARG A 503 -25.63 10.94 17.23
CA ARG A 503 -25.02 12.21 16.81
C ARG A 503 -23.63 12.41 17.41
N THR A 504 -23.43 12.07 18.68
CA THR A 504 -22.11 12.15 19.34
C THR A 504 -21.12 11.16 18.72
N ARG A 505 -21.56 9.93 18.39
CA ARG A 505 -20.72 8.95 17.68
C ARG A 505 -20.35 9.43 16.28
N LEU A 506 -21.31 10.00 15.55
CA LEU A 506 -21.07 10.58 14.23
C LEU A 506 -20.04 11.71 14.30
N PHE A 507 -20.15 12.61 15.29
CA PHE A 507 -19.20 13.69 15.52
C PHE A 507 -17.77 13.16 15.71
N HIS A 508 -17.56 12.19 16.60
CA HIS A 508 -16.23 11.61 16.82
C HIS A 508 -15.69 10.83 15.61
N SER A 509 -16.58 10.16 14.87
CA SER A 509 -16.22 9.48 13.63
C SER A 509 -15.72 10.47 12.58
N GLN A 510 -16.47 11.56 12.34
CA GLN A 510 -16.08 12.62 11.41
C GLN A 510 -14.78 13.31 11.84
N GLU A 511 -14.61 13.58 13.14
CA GLU A 511 -13.40 14.17 13.69
C GLU A 511 -12.14 13.34 13.39
N ASN A 512 -12.22 12.01 13.52
CA ASN A 512 -11.09 11.15 13.17
C ASN A 512 -10.83 11.11 11.66
N ILE A 513 -11.88 11.12 10.83
CA ILE A 513 -11.74 11.16 9.37
C ILE A 513 -11.07 12.46 8.93
N ILE A 514 -11.56 13.62 9.40
CA ILE A 514 -10.96 14.94 9.09
C ILE A 514 -9.48 14.95 9.46
N ARG A 515 -9.12 14.44 10.64
CA ARG A 515 -7.72 14.42 11.10
C ARG A 515 -6.82 13.60 10.16
N ILE A 516 -7.29 12.43 9.71
CA ILE A 516 -6.52 11.55 8.82
C ILE A 516 -6.43 12.17 7.42
N ASP A 517 -7.56 12.53 6.83
CA ASP A 517 -7.62 13.05 5.45
C ASP A 517 -6.88 14.38 5.33
N MET A 518 -6.97 15.25 6.34
CA MET A 518 -6.25 16.52 6.36
C MET A 518 -4.74 16.31 6.49
N LYS A 519 -4.29 15.36 7.31
CA LYS A 519 -2.87 15.02 7.41
C LYS A 519 -2.33 14.60 6.03
N LEU A 520 -3.03 13.70 5.36
CA LEU A 520 -2.66 13.20 4.03
C LEU A 520 -2.66 14.32 2.99
N ALA A 521 -3.68 15.18 2.98
CA ALA A 521 -3.75 16.34 2.08
C ALA A 521 -2.57 17.31 2.27
N MET A 522 -2.20 17.59 3.52
CA MET A 522 -1.06 18.46 3.83
C MET A 522 0.26 17.90 3.31
N GLU A 523 0.43 16.59 3.34
CA GLU A 523 1.63 15.89 2.85
C GLU A 523 1.68 15.84 1.33
N ASP A 524 0.56 15.58 0.65
CA ASP A 524 0.49 15.62 -0.81
C ASP A 524 0.83 17.01 -1.35
N VAL A 525 0.29 18.07 -0.72
CA VAL A 525 0.65 19.45 -1.07
C VAL A 525 2.11 19.77 -0.74
N SER A 526 2.67 19.20 0.33
CA SER A 526 4.10 19.30 0.64
C SER A 526 4.95 18.68 -0.47
N LEU A 527 4.58 17.49 -0.93
CA LEU A 527 5.23 16.76 -2.01
C LEU A 527 5.21 17.54 -3.33
N LEU A 528 4.08 18.15 -3.67
CA LEU A 528 3.96 19.09 -4.80
C LEU A 528 4.88 20.33 -4.62
N ALA A 529 4.93 20.89 -3.41
CA ALA A 529 5.69 22.10 -3.13
C ALA A 529 7.20 21.91 -3.27
N PHE A 530 7.78 20.86 -2.67
CA PHE A 530 9.23 20.67 -2.73
C PHE A 530 9.70 20.15 -4.10
N THR A 531 8.89 19.34 -4.80
CA THR A 531 9.30 18.83 -6.11
C THR A 531 9.24 19.93 -7.18
N SER A 532 8.23 20.80 -7.12
CA SER A 532 8.08 21.93 -8.04
C SER A 532 9.21 22.95 -7.94
N GLU A 533 9.93 23.02 -6.81
CA GLU A 533 11.07 23.92 -6.61
C GLU A 533 12.15 23.74 -7.68
N GLN A 534 12.38 22.49 -8.11
CA GLN A 534 13.43 22.15 -9.09
C GLN A 534 12.92 21.46 -10.35
N ILE A 535 11.66 21.01 -10.36
CA ILE A 535 11.05 20.27 -11.47
C ILE A 535 9.73 20.95 -11.85
N THR A 536 9.78 21.86 -12.82
CA THR A 536 8.59 22.63 -13.25
C THR A 536 8.04 22.20 -14.61
N ALA A 537 8.90 21.73 -15.52
CA ALA A 537 8.52 21.46 -16.91
C ALA A 537 7.29 20.51 -17.05
N PRO A 538 7.19 19.38 -16.32
CA PRO A 538 6.03 18.50 -16.42
C PRO A 538 4.70 19.12 -15.95
N PHE A 539 4.74 20.10 -15.03
CA PHE A 539 3.56 20.82 -14.59
C PHE A 539 3.04 21.82 -15.64
N LEU A 540 3.92 22.28 -16.52
CA LEU A 540 3.64 23.28 -17.54
C LEU A 540 3.24 22.66 -18.88
N LEU A 541 3.13 21.32 -18.96
CA LEU A 541 2.62 20.65 -20.15
C LEU A 541 1.14 21.00 -20.38
N PRO A 542 0.66 21.05 -21.65
CA PRO A 542 -0.72 21.40 -21.97
C PRO A 542 -1.76 20.55 -21.23
N GLU A 543 -1.47 19.27 -21.01
CA GLU A 543 -2.37 18.33 -20.31
C GLU A 543 -2.40 18.53 -18.78
N MET A 544 -1.47 19.30 -18.21
CA MET A 544 -1.28 19.49 -16.76
C MET A 544 -1.52 20.92 -16.29
N VAL A 545 -1.09 21.92 -17.06
CA VAL A 545 -0.98 23.30 -16.62
C VAL A 545 -2.31 23.87 -16.16
N GLU A 546 -3.39 23.59 -16.89
CA GLU A 546 -4.75 24.02 -16.52
C GLU A 546 -5.24 23.30 -15.26
N ARG A 547 -4.99 21.99 -15.14
CA ARG A 547 -5.42 21.21 -13.96
C ARG A 547 -4.74 21.67 -12.69
N VAL A 548 -3.42 21.92 -12.76
CA VAL A 548 -2.65 22.45 -11.63
C VAL A 548 -3.12 23.85 -11.28
N ALA A 549 -3.34 24.71 -12.29
CA ALA A 549 -3.85 26.06 -12.07
C ALA A 549 -5.23 26.05 -11.38
N SER A 550 -6.17 25.23 -11.86
CA SER A 550 -7.50 25.09 -11.23
C SER A 550 -7.42 24.60 -9.79
N MET A 551 -6.58 23.59 -9.52
CA MET A 551 -6.35 23.09 -8.15
C MET A 551 -5.82 24.20 -7.23
N LEU A 552 -4.78 24.90 -7.66
CA LEU A 552 -4.17 25.97 -6.87
C LEU A 552 -5.14 27.15 -6.66
N ASN A 553 -5.95 27.49 -7.67
CA ASN A 553 -6.96 28.55 -7.59
C ASN A 553 -8.03 28.18 -6.57
N TYR A 554 -8.52 26.94 -6.65
CA TYR A 554 -9.52 26.41 -5.73
C TYR A 554 -9.04 26.50 -4.28
N PHE A 555 -7.84 26.01 -3.98
CA PHE A 555 -7.30 26.07 -2.62
C PHE A 555 -7.01 27.49 -2.15
N LEU A 556 -6.54 28.37 -3.04
CA LEU A 556 -6.35 29.78 -2.71
C LEU A 556 -7.70 30.43 -2.34
N LEU A 557 -8.75 30.17 -3.11
CA LEU A 557 -10.11 30.66 -2.82
C LEU A 557 -10.61 30.17 -1.46
N GLN A 558 -10.42 28.89 -1.11
CA GLN A 558 -10.85 28.36 0.18
C GLN A 558 -10.10 29.00 1.36
N LEU A 559 -8.80 29.25 1.21
CA LEU A 559 -7.96 29.74 2.31
C LEU A 559 -8.07 31.26 2.55
N VAL A 560 -8.21 32.05 1.48
CA VAL A 560 -8.20 33.52 1.60
C VAL A 560 -9.48 34.21 1.12
N GLY A 561 -10.37 33.47 0.47
CA GLY A 561 -11.63 33.97 -0.05
C GLY A 561 -12.71 34.19 1.01
N PRO A 562 -13.96 34.47 0.57
CA PRO A 562 -15.04 34.86 1.46
C PRO A 562 -15.42 33.77 2.47
N GLN A 563 -15.28 32.50 2.10
CA GLN A 563 -15.59 31.35 2.95
C GLN A 563 -14.52 31.05 4.01
N ARG A 564 -13.36 31.72 4.04
CA ARG A 564 -12.30 31.42 5.03
C ARG A 564 -12.77 31.45 6.50
N LYS A 565 -13.79 32.26 6.81
CA LYS A 565 -14.35 32.37 8.16
C LYS A 565 -15.16 31.13 8.56
N SER A 566 -15.85 30.48 7.61
CA SER A 566 -16.60 29.25 7.89
C SER A 566 -15.65 28.10 8.21
N LEU A 567 -14.42 28.12 7.67
CA LEU A 567 -13.36 27.14 7.95
C LEU A 567 -12.55 27.40 9.24
N SER A 568 -12.85 28.47 9.98
CA SER A 568 -12.12 28.77 11.22
C SER A 568 -12.48 27.78 12.34
N LEU A 569 -11.48 27.05 12.84
CA LEU A 569 -11.59 26.13 13.97
C LEU A 569 -11.00 26.73 15.24
N LYS A 570 -11.52 26.34 16.42
CA LYS A 570 -10.98 26.78 17.73
C LYS A 570 -9.58 26.21 17.98
N ASP A 571 -9.39 24.94 17.64
CA ASP A 571 -8.12 24.22 17.73
C ASP A 571 -7.86 23.49 16.39
N PRO A 572 -7.31 24.18 15.38
CA PRO A 572 -7.01 23.58 14.08
C PRO A 572 -5.96 22.46 14.16
N GLU A 573 -5.03 22.53 15.12
CA GLU A 573 -3.92 21.57 15.25
C GLU A 573 -4.42 20.18 15.63
N LYS A 574 -5.51 20.09 16.42
CA LYS A 574 -6.19 18.83 16.73
C LYS A 574 -6.58 18.02 15.49
N TYR A 575 -6.86 18.70 14.38
CA TYR A 575 -7.27 18.11 13.11
C TYR A 575 -6.13 18.06 12.08
N GLU A 576 -4.88 18.30 12.50
CA GLU A 576 -3.72 18.49 11.61
C GLU A 576 -3.92 19.60 10.56
N PHE A 577 -4.91 20.47 10.74
CA PHE A 577 -5.21 21.54 9.80
C PHE A 577 -4.33 22.76 10.10
N ARG A 578 -3.34 22.99 9.22
CA ARG A 578 -2.39 24.11 9.34
C ARG A 578 -2.57 25.10 8.17
N PRO A 579 -3.66 25.90 8.14
CA PRO A 579 -4.03 26.71 6.98
C PRO A 579 -2.96 27.72 6.55
N LYS A 580 -2.17 28.24 7.50
CA LYS A 580 -1.06 29.16 7.20
C LYS A 580 0.08 28.45 6.46
N GLN A 581 0.43 27.25 6.90
CA GLN A 581 1.47 26.43 6.25
C GLN A 581 1.00 25.96 4.87
N LEU A 582 -0.27 25.55 4.77
CA LEU A 582 -0.88 25.18 3.51
C LEU A 582 -0.85 26.34 2.51
N LEU A 583 -1.27 27.55 2.93
CA LEU A 583 -1.22 28.74 2.08
C LEU A 583 0.21 29.03 1.58
N LYS A 584 1.22 28.90 2.46
CA LYS A 584 2.63 29.05 2.10
C LYS A 584 3.03 28.04 1.02
N GLN A 585 2.68 26.77 1.17
CA GLN A 585 3.00 25.73 0.19
C GLN A 585 2.32 25.99 -1.15
N ILE A 586 1.02 26.34 -1.15
CA ILE A 586 0.27 26.68 -2.36
C ILE A 586 0.91 27.87 -3.11
N VAL A 587 1.28 28.93 -2.39
CA VAL A 587 1.91 30.11 -3.00
C VAL A 587 3.32 29.79 -3.51
N ASN A 588 4.09 28.97 -2.81
CA ASN A 588 5.38 28.50 -3.31
C ASN A 588 5.22 27.74 -4.62
N ILE A 589 4.21 26.86 -4.76
CA ILE A 589 3.95 26.15 -6.03
C ILE A 589 3.66 27.16 -7.15
N TYR A 590 2.79 28.15 -6.95
CA TYR A 590 2.55 29.21 -7.94
C TYR A 590 3.85 29.89 -8.40
N VAL A 591 4.70 30.29 -7.44
CA VAL A 591 5.95 30.99 -7.72
C VAL A 591 6.94 30.07 -8.43
N HIS A 592 7.06 28.80 -8.03
CA HIS A 592 7.91 27.81 -8.68
C HIS A 592 7.51 27.62 -10.15
N LEU A 593 6.22 27.44 -10.42
CA LEU A 593 5.72 27.27 -11.78
C LEU A 593 5.94 28.54 -12.62
N ALA A 594 5.69 29.72 -12.06
CA ALA A 594 5.96 30.99 -12.74
C ALA A 594 7.46 31.19 -13.06
N ARG A 595 8.38 30.75 -12.19
CA ARG A 595 9.83 30.76 -12.46
C ARG A 595 10.21 29.80 -13.58
N GLY A 596 9.53 28.67 -13.66
CA GLY A 596 9.73 27.64 -14.68
C GLY A 596 9.10 27.95 -16.03
N ASP A 597 8.12 28.85 -16.06
CA ASP A 597 7.30 29.18 -17.23
C ASP A 597 8.02 30.11 -18.21
N LYS A 598 8.78 29.51 -19.11
CA LYS A 598 9.51 30.22 -20.17
C LYS A 598 8.61 30.74 -21.28
N GLU A 599 7.46 30.12 -21.47
CA GLU A 599 6.52 30.43 -22.57
C GLU A 599 5.40 31.38 -22.12
N ASN A 600 5.37 31.73 -20.84
CA ASN A 600 4.37 32.61 -20.22
C ASN A 600 2.93 32.08 -20.43
N ILE A 601 2.76 30.76 -20.38
CA ILE A 601 1.47 30.06 -20.56
C ILE A 601 0.69 29.92 -19.24
N PHE A 602 1.38 29.92 -18.10
CA PHE A 602 0.78 29.68 -16.80
C PHE A 602 -0.18 30.80 -16.36
N PRO A 603 0.11 32.11 -16.58
CA PRO A 603 -0.85 33.17 -16.29
C PRO A 603 -2.20 33.00 -17.01
N ALA A 604 -2.19 32.57 -18.28
CA ALA A 604 -3.42 32.30 -19.02
C ALA A 604 -4.16 31.05 -18.50
N ALA A 605 -3.43 30.02 -18.07
CA ALA A 605 -4.02 28.83 -17.45
C ALA A 605 -4.73 29.17 -16.12
N ILE A 606 -4.15 30.07 -15.32
CA ILE A 606 -4.75 30.58 -14.08
C ILE A 606 -6.12 31.23 -14.34
N THR A 607 -6.26 32.01 -15.41
CA THR A 607 -7.49 32.76 -15.68
C THR A 607 -8.58 31.93 -16.34
N LYS A 608 -8.24 30.81 -16.99
CA LYS A 608 -9.21 29.89 -17.62
C LYS A 608 -10.15 29.24 -16.60
N ASP A 609 -9.73 29.10 -15.34
CA ASP A 609 -10.60 28.61 -14.27
C ASP A 609 -11.55 29.71 -13.77
N GLY A 610 -12.65 29.92 -14.50
CA GLY A 610 -13.68 30.89 -14.15
C GLY A 610 -14.45 30.59 -12.86
N ARG A 611 -14.23 29.43 -12.21
CA ARG A 611 -14.93 29.05 -10.97
C ARG A 611 -14.21 29.57 -9.73
N SER A 612 -12.88 29.54 -9.74
CA SER A 612 -12.08 29.87 -8.54
C SER A 612 -11.15 31.06 -8.72
N TYR A 613 -10.79 31.43 -9.95
CA TYR A 613 -9.93 32.59 -10.19
C TYR A 613 -10.62 33.90 -9.77
N ASN A 614 -9.89 34.71 -9.00
CA ASN A 614 -10.25 36.09 -8.71
C ASN A 614 -8.97 36.89 -8.39
N GLU A 615 -8.74 37.99 -9.11
CA GLU A 615 -7.54 38.82 -8.98
C GLU A 615 -7.29 39.33 -7.56
N GLN A 616 -8.35 39.55 -6.77
CA GLN A 616 -8.25 40.08 -5.41
C GLN A 616 -7.66 39.04 -4.45
N LEU A 617 -7.77 37.75 -4.75
CA LEU A 617 -7.23 36.67 -3.92
C LEU A 617 -5.70 36.76 -3.80
N PHE A 618 -5.00 37.22 -4.85
CA PHE A 618 -3.56 37.40 -4.81
C PHE A 618 -3.14 38.45 -3.77
N SER A 619 -3.81 39.60 -3.75
CA SER A 619 -3.57 40.63 -2.74
C SER A 619 -3.95 40.17 -1.33
N ALA A 620 -5.09 39.48 -1.18
CA ALA A 620 -5.54 38.97 0.11
C ALA A 620 -4.57 37.91 0.68
N ALA A 621 -4.03 37.04 -0.17
CA ALA A 621 -3.02 36.07 0.23
C ALA A 621 -1.69 36.74 0.58
N ALA A 622 -1.23 37.71 -0.20
CA ALA A 622 -0.03 38.48 0.13
C ALA A 622 -0.12 39.16 1.50
N ASP A 623 -1.27 39.73 1.86
CA ASP A 623 -1.50 40.31 3.19
C ASP A 623 -1.40 39.28 4.31
N VAL A 624 -1.91 38.06 4.11
CA VAL A 624 -1.79 36.98 5.08
C VAL A 624 -0.33 36.51 5.19
N LEU A 625 0.37 36.33 4.07
CA LEU A 625 1.77 35.92 4.02
C LEU A 625 2.70 36.92 4.73
N ASN A 626 2.48 38.21 4.51
CA ASN A 626 3.21 39.28 5.22
C ASN A 626 3.04 39.18 6.74
N ARG A 627 1.83 38.86 7.22
CA ARG A 627 1.54 38.73 8.66
C ARG A 627 2.17 37.49 9.29
N ILE A 628 2.35 36.41 8.53
CA ILE A 628 2.97 35.18 9.04
C ILE A 628 4.50 35.16 8.86
N GLY A 629 5.06 36.17 8.19
CA GLY A 629 6.52 36.35 8.04
C GLY A 629 7.14 35.53 6.91
N GLU A 630 6.44 35.37 5.78
CA GLU A 630 6.99 34.71 4.59
C GLU A 630 8.11 35.53 3.92
N ASP A 631 8.98 34.90 3.12
CA ASP A 631 10.04 35.62 2.39
C ASP A 631 9.41 36.67 1.45
N GLY A 632 9.78 37.93 1.65
CA GLY A 632 9.32 39.05 0.84
C GLY A 632 9.55 38.84 -0.66
N ARG A 633 10.59 38.10 -1.08
CA ARG A 633 10.82 37.76 -2.49
C ARG A 633 9.71 36.88 -3.06
N ILE A 634 9.29 35.84 -2.34
CA ILE A 634 8.19 34.97 -2.75
C ILE A 634 6.90 35.79 -2.87
N ILE A 635 6.62 36.68 -1.92
CA ILE A 635 5.43 37.54 -1.95
C ILE A 635 5.45 38.46 -3.18
N GLN A 636 6.60 39.08 -3.48
CA GLN A 636 6.73 39.96 -4.66
C GLN A 636 6.55 39.18 -5.97
N GLU A 637 7.17 38.02 -6.11
CA GLU A 637 7.03 37.19 -7.31
C GLU A 637 5.60 36.66 -7.48
N PHE A 638 4.92 36.31 -6.38
CA PHE A 638 3.52 35.92 -6.41
C PHE A 638 2.60 37.07 -6.83
N MET A 639 2.85 38.29 -6.34
CA MET A 639 2.11 39.49 -6.76
C MET A 639 2.37 39.86 -8.23
N GLU A 640 3.59 39.65 -8.72
CA GLU A 640 3.93 39.81 -10.14
C GLU A 640 3.15 38.83 -11.01
N LEU A 641 3.09 37.55 -10.61
CA LEU A 641 2.27 36.55 -11.29
C LEU A 641 0.79 36.96 -11.32
N GLY A 642 0.25 37.45 -10.20
CA GLY A 642 -1.13 37.95 -10.15
C GLY A 642 -1.39 39.12 -11.09
N ARG A 643 -0.38 39.98 -11.34
CA ARG A 643 -0.48 41.04 -12.36
C ARG A 643 -0.51 40.45 -13.77
N LYS A 644 0.40 39.54 -14.10
CA LYS A 644 0.41 38.85 -15.40
C LYS A 644 -0.89 38.10 -15.68
N ALA A 645 -1.46 37.44 -14.67
CA ALA A 645 -2.76 36.77 -14.81
C ALA A 645 -3.87 37.77 -15.11
N ARG A 646 -3.90 38.93 -14.44
CA ARG A 646 -4.86 39.99 -14.75
C ARG A 646 -4.71 40.51 -16.18
N ASP A 647 -3.48 40.75 -16.62
CA ASP A 647 -3.21 41.21 -17.98
C ASP A 647 -3.69 40.17 -19.02
N ALA A 648 -3.42 38.88 -18.78
CA ALA A 648 -3.91 37.78 -19.61
C ALA A 648 -5.44 37.65 -19.61
N ALA A 649 -6.10 37.89 -18.47
CA ALA A 649 -7.56 37.93 -18.39
C ALA A 649 -8.15 39.10 -19.21
N SER A 650 -7.54 40.28 -19.12
CA SER A 650 -7.94 41.45 -19.92
C SER A 650 -7.77 41.19 -21.40
N GLU A 651 -6.64 40.63 -21.82
CA GLU A 651 -6.36 40.30 -23.22
C GLU A 651 -7.37 39.26 -23.76
N ALA A 652 -7.72 38.24 -22.96
CA ALA A 652 -8.74 37.27 -23.33
C ALA A 652 -10.12 37.92 -23.51
N MET A 653 -10.51 38.82 -22.60
CA MET A 653 -11.77 39.58 -22.71
C MET A 653 -11.78 40.53 -23.91
N ASP A 654 -10.67 41.22 -24.18
CA ASP A 654 -10.54 42.11 -25.34
C ASP A 654 -10.59 41.32 -26.65
N THR A 655 -9.99 40.13 -26.68
CA THR A 655 -10.05 39.20 -27.82
C THR A 655 -11.47 38.69 -28.04
N GLU A 656 -12.17 38.29 -26.98
CA GLU A 656 -13.58 37.89 -27.05
C GLU A 656 -14.48 39.05 -27.53
N ALA A 657 -14.27 40.25 -27.02
CA ALA A 657 -14.98 41.45 -27.45
C ALA A 657 -14.68 41.82 -28.92
N ALA A 658 -13.44 41.63 -29.39
CA ALA A 658 -13.05 41.86 -30.79
C ALA A 658 -13.65 40.81 -31.74
N LEU A 659 -13.72 39.55 -31.31
CA LEU A 659 -14.40 38.47 -32.03
C LEU A 659 -15.91 38.69 -32.08
N GLY A 660 -16.47 39.45 -31.13
CA GLY A 660 -17.87 39.86 -31.06
C GLY A 660 -18.83 38.69 -30.86
N GLU A 661 -20.12 38.98 -30.69
CA GLU A 661 -21.14 37.92 -30.59
C GLU A 661 -21.20 37.13 -31.90
N ILE A 662 -21.02 35.82 -31.79
CA ILE A 662 -21.33 34.87 -32.86
C ILE A 662 -22.86 34.84 -32.97
N PRO A 663 -23.46 35.17 -34.14
CA PRO A 663 -24.90 35.08 -34.31
C PRO A 663 -25.44 33.73 -33.87
N ASP A 664 -26.57 33.71 -33.13
CA ASP A 664 -27.19 32.49 -32.59
C ASP A 664 -27.43 31.40 -33.64
N GLU A 665 -27.56 31.78 -34.91
CA GLU A 665 -27.70 30.87 -36.06
C GLU A 665 -26.43 30.09 -36.42
N PHE A 666 -25.24 30.54 -36.00
CA PHE A 666 -23.95 29.86 -36.20
C PHE A 666 -23.50 29.06 -34.98
N LEU A 667 -24.22 29.18 -33.86
CA LEU A 667 -23.97 28.40 -32.66
C LEU A 667 -24.66 27.03 -32.81
N ASP A 668 -23.92 25.95 -32.56
CA ASP A 668 -24.46 24.59 -32.55
C ASP A 668 -25.55 24.49 -31.47
N PRO A 669 -26.81 24.13 -31.80
CA PRO A 669 -27.92 24.22 -30.85
C PRO A 669 -27.71 23.45 -29.55
N ILE A 670 -27.00 22.30 -29.51
CA ILE A 670 -26.68 21.54 -28.28
C ILE A 670 -25.54 20.54 -28.52
N GLN A 671 -24.59 20.41 -27.58
CA GLN A 671 -23.59 19.31 -27.51
C GLN A 671 -24.17 17.88 -27.34
N THR A 672 -25.50 17.68 -27.29
CA THR A 672 -26.18 16.34 -27.28
C THR A 672 -27.66 16.43 -27.65
N ASP A 673 -28.15 15.46 -28.45
CA ASP A 673 -29.54 15.30 -28.92
C ASP A 673 -30.57 15.20 -27.76
N PRO A 674 -31.58 16.10 -27.68
CA PRO A 674 -32.55 16.14 -26.59
C PRO A 674 -33.75 15.18 -26.75
N PHE A 675 -33.88 14.42 -27.85
CA PHE A 675 -35.09 13.63 -28.11
C PHE A 675 -34.91 12.10 -28.16
N ASN A 676 -33.73 11.49 -28.42
CA ASN A 676 -33.66 10.01 -28.34
C ASN A 676 -32.35 9.30 -27.90
N ARG A 677 -31.22 9.99 -27.71
CA ARG A 677 -29.93 9.36 -27.28
C ARG A 677 -29.47 8.13 -28.11
N SER A 678 -29.77 8.04 -29.40
CA SER A 678 -29.24 6.98 -30.29
C SER A 678 -28.05 7.48 -31.13
N HIS A 679 -27.17 6.55 -31.53
CA HIS A 679 -25.98 6.87 -32.32
C HIS A 679 -26.35 7.34 -33.73
N LEU A 680 -26.04 8.60 -34.06
CA LEU A 680 -26.09 9.12 -35.43
C LEU A 680 -24.90 8.58 -36.24
N THR A 681 -25.19 8.09 -37.44
CA THR A 681 -24.18 7.67 -38.43
C THR A 681 -24.06 8.77 -39.50
N ALA A 682 -22.87 8.93 -40.09
CA ALA A 682 -22.55 10.09 -40.94
C ALA A 682 -23.44 10.22 -42.19
N ASP A 683 -24.04 9.12 -42.62
CA ASP A 683 -25.02 9.01 -43.71
C ASP A 683 -26.41 9.57 -43.36
N MET A 684 -26.69 9.81 -42.08
CA MET A 684 -27.94 10.42 -41.60
C MET A 684 -27.87 11.95 -41.52
N LEU A 685 -26.69 12.55 -41.74
CA LEU A 685 -26.48 13.99 -41.70
C LEU A 685 -26.81 14.61 -43.06
N ILE A 686 -27.72 15.59 -43.07
CA ILE A 686 -28.02 16.38 -44.26
C ILE A 686 -27.10 17.62 -44.24
N PRO A 687 -26.26 17.84 -45.27
CA PRO A 687 -25.40 19.03 -45.31
C PRO A 687 -26.23 20.31 -45.44
N ASP A 688 -26.10 21.22 -44.48
CA ASP A 688 -26.63 22.58 -44.62
C ASP A 688 -25.60 23.46 -45.37
N THR A 689 -25.67 23.39 -46.69
CA THR A 689 -24.78 24.14 -47.58
C THR A 689 -25.00 25.66 -47.50
N GLU A 690 -26.19 26.09 -47.10
CA GLU A 690 -26.53 27.52 -46.99
C GLU A 690 -25.96 28.12 -45.71
N LEU A 691 -26.11 27.42 -44.58
CA LEU A 691 -25.49 27.80 -43.31
C LEU A 691 -23.96 27.80 -43.42
N LYS A 692 -23.39 26.79 -44.08
CA LYS A 692 -21.95 26.73 -44.35
C LYS A 692 -21.46 27.93 -45.15
N ALA A 693 -22.18 28.34 -46.20
CA ALA A 693 -21.81 29.53 -46.99
C ALA A 693 -21.90 30.82 -46.16
N LYS A 694 -22.92 30.95 -45.28
CA LYS A 694 -23.05 32.09 -44.36
C LYS A 694 -21.93 32.14 -43.33
N ILE A 695 -21.50 30.99 -42.79
CA ILE A 695 -20.36 30.89 -41.88
C ILE A 695 -19.05 31.24 -42.61
N GLU A 696 -18.84 30.74 -43.83
CA GLU A 696 -17.64 31.03 -44.63
C GLU A 696 -17.54 32.52 -45.00
N ASP A 697 -18.67 33.16 -45.33
CA ASP A 697 -18.71 34.61 -45.60
C ASP A 697 -18.56 35.44 -44.33
N PHE A 698 -19.11 34.99 -43.19
CA PHE A 698 -18.88 35.59 -41.87
C PHE A 698 -17.38 35.56 -41.49
N ILE A 699 -16.72 34.41 -41.65
CA ILE A 699 -15.27 34.25 -41.41
C ILE A 699 -14.47 35.18 -42.32
N LYS A 700 -14.81 35.26 -43.62
CA LYS A 700 -14.14 36.18 -44.57
C LYS A 700 -14.36 37.66 -44.24
N SER A 701 -15.44 38.02 -43.57
CA SER A 701 -15.71 39.41 -43.17
C SER A 701 -14.97 39.84 -41.89
N ARG A 702 -14.40 38.88 -41.15
CA ARG A 702 -13.74 39.06 -39.85
C ARG A 702 -12.21 38.91 -39.92
N GLY A 703 -11.65 38.45 -41.05
CA GLY A 703 -10.22 38.43 -41.37
C GLY A 703 -9.89 39.43 -42.46
#